data_AF-A0A1G6LMC8-F1
#
_entry.id   AF-A0A1G6LMC8-F1
#
_cell.length_a   1.000
_cell.length_b   1.000
_cell.length_c   1.000
_cell.angle_alpha   90.00
_cell.angle_beta   90.00
_cell.angle_gamma   90.00
#
_symmetry.space_group_name_H-M   'P 1'
#
loop_
_entity.id
_entity.type
_entity.pdbx_description
1 polymer ?
#
loop_
_entity_poly.entity_id
_entity_poly.type
_entity_poly.pdbx_seq_one_letter_code
_entity_poly.pdbx_strand_id
1 'polypeptide(L)'
;MAEAHDSIRFLNDKRRVLVVDDEPINRELLGMILKDSYDVVFAKDGAEALETLREQRDLISLVLLDLLMPNIPGMEVLHRIRIADEYQDIPVIVASADLSQEIQCLNIGASDFIQKPYPEPGIILARVRRAIELFETRKTLQSAERDPLTGLFNREFFYSYAEQYDHHHKEVEMDAIIIDISRFSTINERYGKNFADGILRRVGSNIKEIVHEAGGIVCRREADIFQVYCPHREDYKALLDFISTGLTDEKDATFKVRLRMGVYACVDKSLDIERRFDRAKMASDTVRNNYTRNIAVYDDTLHKAELYNAKLVEDFQTAIDQKQFQLYYQPKFDVTGDTPRLCGAEALVRWNHPELGMISPGVFIPCFENNGLIQAMDHYVWHEAGRQIRAWKDALGFTVPVSVNMSRIDMYDPNIVYTVLEILETNRLEAADLHLEITESAYAEDEEQIIETVRRLRAMGFLIEMDDFGTGYSSLNMLSSLPFDVLKLDMRFAQNSASEGKDKYMLGVVTEIARHLGALVVTEGVETQQQLEVMKEAGCDIVQGYVFSPPVPAEKFETFLTDAKTHKDSINEERTREIAKTEQGFFTSVFRWWEEHVRMSMGKASLIFISIAFLAAAALYLADSLVTSGYQHMERASERYILAQQSSVNLETGSDYLTEKVRDFAVTGDIRSLKDYFQEADVTRRRNHAVDSVKTMLADENSAAYKELAEALSLSNELMNLEYRAMKYVLASGDYADRDIPPVLKTEGLTEAERGLTPAELRAKAVQLVFGNEYKEYKQKIFEHTKQCTQELLRSAEEDRTKLSGHMDLLLFVQTLLTILMLLVVLVIVLFIIVWIRNPLKRMVAMMRANVTVTPAGAEELRFVSETYNSIFEENRRTHERLTYGNMHDALTGLYNRSAYDFMKNDLDMSRNALLLIDVDKFKTVNDTYGHDVGDLVLKKVAEVLKYSFRSKDLVFRLGGDEFVVIMTNVSNSMREQVKAKIDQANVMLQKPNDDLPPTSLSVGVAFGDRENPDGDIFKDADTALYRMKEGGRCGCVIY
;
A
#
# COMPACT_ATOMS: atom_id res chain seq x y z
N MET A 1 -48.24 55.78 11.70
CA MET A 1 -47.50 54.51 11.71
C MET A 1 -48.34 53.42 11.05
N ALA A 2 -48.58 53.61 9.76
CA ALA A 2 -49.33 52.70 8.91
C ALA A 2 -48.51 52.62 7.62
N GLU A 3 -47.55 51.69 7.54
CA GLU A 3 -46.79 51.33 6.32
C GLU A 3 -45.71 50.24 6.53
N ALA A 4 -45.85 49.32 7.49
CA ALA A 4 -44.80 48.31 7.77
C ALA A 4 -45.32 46.86 7.95
N HIS A 5 -46.40 46.50 7.26
CA HIS A 5 -46.96 45.13 7.28
C HIS A 5 -47.28 44.60 5.86
N ASP A 6 -46.46 44.91 4.86
CA ASP A 6 -46.71 44.44 3.49
C ASP A 6 -45.45 43.93 2.76
N SER A 7 -44.67 43.08 3.43
CA SER A 7 -43.53 42.43 2.79
C SER A 7 -43.29 41.04 3.36
N ILE A 8 -44.04 40.07 2.82
CA ILE A 8 -43.60 38.77 2.27
C ILE A 8 -44.81 38.21 1.50
N ARG A 9 -44.86 38.50 0.19
CA ARG A 9 -45.73 37.80 -0.78
C ARG A 9 -44.84 36.85 -1.57
N PHE A 10 -44.93 35.56 -1.30
CA PHE A 10 -44.43 34.52 -2.20
C PHE A 10 -45.61 33.69 -2.71
N LEU A 11 -45.71 33.64 -4.04
CA LEU A 11 -46.60 32.84 -4.89
C LEU A 11 -48.11 33.15 -4.82
N ASN A 12 -48.66 33.43 -5.99
CA ASN A 12 -49.97 33.99 -6.25
C ASN A 12 -51.08 32.92 -6.27
N ASP A 13 -51.01 31.92 -5.37
CA ASP A 13 -52.04 30.89 -5.23
C ASP A 13 -52.86 31.13 -3.96
N LYS A 14 -54.18 31.20 -4.13
CA LYS A 14 -55.10 31.28 -2.99
C LYS A 14 -54.93 30.01 -2.15
N ARG A 15 -54.84 30.15 -0.82
CA ARG A 15 -54.86 29.01 0.12
C ARG A 15 -56.10 28.16 -0.14
N ARG A 16 -55.95 26.82 -0.11
CA ARG A 16 -57.04 25.91 -0.46
C ARG A 16 -57.84 25.49 0.77
N VAL A 17 -59.16 25.65 0.71
CA VAL A 17 -60.11 25.25 1.77
C VAL A 17 -60.99 24.13 1.25
N LEU A 18 -61.03 23.01 1.97
CA LEU A 18 -61.92 21.91 1.68
C LEU A 18 -63.26 22.12 2.42
N VAL A 19 -64.34 22.29 1.69
CA VAL A 19 -65.71 22.39 2.22
C VAL A 19 -66.41 21.04 2.07
N VAL A 20 -66.78 20.45 3.19
CA VAL A 20 -67.40 19.14 3.28
C VAL A 20 -68.80 19.31 3.87
N ASP A 21 -69.83 19.14 3.04
CA ASP A 21 -71.24 19.29 3.42
C ASP A 21 -72.07 18.48 2.42
N ASP A 22 -73.11 17.76 2.85
CA ASP A 22 -73.89 16.89 1.98
C ASP A 22 -74.90 17.67 1.12
N GLU A 23 -75.39 18.80 1.64
CA GLU A 23 -76.32 19.67 0.93
C GLU A 23 -75.59 20.54 -0.12
N PRO A 24 -75.98 20.47 -1.41
CA PRO A 24 -75.34 21.23 -2.48
C PRO A 24 -75.48 22.75 -2.29
N ILE A 25 -76.57 23.20 -1.65
CA ILE A 25 -76.83 24.62 -1.38
C ILE A 25 -75.80 25.18 -0.39
N ASN A 26 -75.46 24.43 0.66
CA ASN A 26 -74.46 24.85 1.65
C ASN A 26 -73.06 24.93 1.05
N ARG A 27 -72.70 23.96 0.19
CA ARG A 27 -71.42 23.99 -0.56
C ARG A 27 -71.35 25.20 -1.48
N GLU A 28 -72.41 25.49 -2.24
CA GLU A 28 -72.46 26.67 -3.12
C GLU A 28 -72.36 27.97 -2.32
N LEU A 29 -73.12 28.09 -1.22
CA LEU A 29 -73.09 29.27 -0.35
C LEU A 29 -71.72 29.52 0.28
N LEU A 30 -71.11 28.51 0.91
CA LEU A 30 -69.76 28.61 1.48
C LEU A 30 -68.72 28.87 0.39
N GLY A 31 -68.89 28.25 -0.79
CA GLY A 31 -68.09 28.54 -1.98
C GLY A 31 -68.16 30.01 -2.38
N MET A 32 -69.36 30.59 -2.45
CA MET A 32 -69.55 32.01 -2.77
C MET A 32 -68.92 32.94 -1.73
N ILE A 33 -68.95 32.57 -0.45
CA ILE A 33 -68.35 33.35 0.64
C ILE A 33 -66.81 33.31 0.60
N LEU A 34 -66.22 32.15 0.26
CA LEU A 34 -64.78 31.92 0.37
C LEU A 34 -63.99 32.19 -0.93
N LYS A 35 -64.61 32.05 -2.10
CA LYS A 35 -63.94 32.08 -3.43
C LYS A 35 -63.05 33.29 -3.69
N ASP A 36 -63.34 34.44 -3.09
CA ASP A 36 -62.58 35.67 -3.35
C ASP A 36 -61.23 35.64 -2.63
N SER A 37 -61.15 34.98 -1.48
CA SER A 37 -59.94 34.89 -0.63
C SER A 37 -59.24 33.52 -0.68
N TYR A 38 -59.95 32.45 -1.02
CA TYR A 38 -59.47 31.06 -0.96
C TYR A 38 -59.79 30.30 -2.25
N ASP A 39 -58.97 29.29 -2.56
CA ASP A 39 -59.32 28.25 -3.54
C ASP A 39 -60.19 27.22 -2.83
N VAL A 40 -61.36 26.88 -3.36
CA VAL A 40 -62.35 26.07 -2.63
C VAL A 40 -62.54 24.74 -3.34
N VAL A 41 -62.27 23.66 -2.62
CA VAL A 41 -62.55 22.29 -3.06
C VAL A 41 -63.71 21.74 -2.25
N PHE A 42 -64.54 20.92 -2.87
CA PHE A 42 -65.78 20.42 -2.29
C PHE A 42 -65.75 18.90 -2.14
N ALA A 43 -66.32 18.41 -1.04
CA ALA A 43 -66.66 17.01 -0.86
C ALA A 43 -68.11 16.90 -0.37
N LYS A 44 -68.87 15.94 -0.90
CA LYS A 44 -70.30 15.76 -0.58
C LYS A 44 -70.55 14.83 0.60
N ASP A 45 -69.53 14.12 1.07
CA ASP A 45 -69.60 13.24 2.23
C ASP A 45 -68.21 13.02 2.83
N GLY A 46 -68.15 12.33 3.97
CA GLY A 46 -66.90 12.07 4.66
C GLY A 46 -65.94 11.10 3.94
N ALA A 47 -66.42 10.29 2.99
CA ALA A 47 -65.55 9.39 2.22
C ALA A 47 -64.77 10.18 1.16
N GLU A 48 -65.46 11.03 0.40
CA GLU A 48 -64.86 11.94 -0.58
C GLU A 48 -63.91 12.95 0.08
N ALA A 49 -64.22 13.39 1.31
CA ALA A 49 -63.34 14.27 2.08
C ALA A 49 -62.00 13.61 2.43
N LEU A 50 -62.03 12.36 2.90
CA LEU A 50 -60.82 11.61 3.23
C LEU A 50 -60.02 11.23 1.97
N GLU A 51 -60.67 10.93 0.86
CA GLU A 51 -60.00 10.72 -0.43
C GLU A 51 -59.28 11.99 -0.91
N THR A 52 -59.96 13.14 -0.86
CA THR A 52 -59.38 14.44 -1.22
C THR A 52 -58.19 14.81 -0.32
N LEU A 53 -58.28 14.54 0.99
CA LEU A 53 -57.17 14.74 1.92
C LEU A 53 -55.97 13.85 1.62
N ARG A 54 -56.18 12.63 1.11
CA ARG A 54 -55.09 11.73 0.71
C ARG A 54 -54.42 12.19 -0.59
N GLU A 55 -55.19 12.68 -1.56
CA GLU A 55 -54.66 13.11 -2.86
C GLU A 55 -53.98 14.48 -2.82
N GLN A 56 -54.51 15.40 -2.01
CA GLN A 56 -54.13 16.83 -2.04
C GLN A 56 -53.69 17.38 -0.68
N ARG A 57 -53.21 16.50 0.22
CA ARG A 57 -52.79 16.84 1.59
C ARG A 57 -52.03 18.16 1.71
N ASP A 58 -50.93 18.28 0.95
CA ASP A 58 -49.99 19.40 1.09
C ASP A 58 -50.53 20.73 0.54
N LEU A 59 -51.67 20.70 -0.16
CA LEU A 59 -52.33 21.87 -0.73
C LEU A 59 -53.45 22.40 0.19
N ILE A 60 -54.06 21.55 1.02
CA ILE A 60 -55.22 21.91 1.85
C ILE A 60 -54.76 22.64 3.11
N SER A 61 -55.23 23.88 3.27
CA SER A 61 -54.91 24.75 4.40
C SER A 61 -55.95 24.71 5.53
N LEU A 62 -57.19 24.28 5.25
CA LEU A 62 -58.27 24.16 6.24
C LEU A 62 -59.40 23.25 5.73
N VAL A 63 -60.08 22.55 6.65
CA VAL A 63 -61.32 21.81 6.36
C VAL A 63 -62.50 22.46 7.08
N LEU A 64 -63.55 22.82 6.34
CA LEU A 64 -64.88 23.16 6.86
C LEU A 64 -65.74 21.91 6.79
N LEU A 65 -66.16 21.37 7.92
CA LEU A 65 -66.72 20.03 8.03
C LEU A 65 -68.12 20.05 8.63
N ASP A 66 -69.12 19.61 7.88
CA ASP A 66 -70.45 19.34 8.41
C ASP A 66 -70.45 18.06 9.28
N LEU A 67 -71.24 18.03 10.35
CA LEU A 67 -71.36 16.86 11.22
C LEU A 67 -72.32 15.80 10.69
N LEU A 68 -73.42 16.25 10.07
CA LEU A 68 -74.51 15.39 9.63
C LEU A 68 -74.41 15.16 8.13
N MET A 69 -73.80 14.05 7.72
CA MET A 69 -73.62 13.67 6.33
C MET A 69 -73.83 12.16 6.15
N PRO A 70 -74.23 11.68 4.95
CA PRO A 70 -74.34 10.26 4.65
C PRO A 70 -72.95 9.57 4.58
N ASN A 71 -72.94 8.24 4.60
CA ASN A 71 -71.75 7.37 4.57
C ASN A 71 -70.85 7.46 5.82
N ILE A 72 -70.00 8.48 5.91
CA ILE A 72 -69.08 8.69 7.05
C ILE A 72 -69.48 10.01 7.72
N PRO A 73 -69.99 9.97 8.97
CA PRO A 73 -70.37 11.17 9.72
C PRO A 73 -69.18 12.11 9.96
N GLY A 74 -69.42 13.42 10.03
CA GLY A 74 -68.35 14.41 10.22
C GLY A 74 -67.56 14.23 11.52
N MET A 75 -68.20 13.75 12.58
CA MET A 75 -67.50 13.42 13.84
C MET A 75 -66.42 12.36 13.66
N GLU A 76 -66.69 11.35 12.83
CA GLU A 76 -65.74 10.27 12.52
C GLU A 76 -64.60 10.78 11.63
N VAL A 77 -64.91 11.67 10.67
CA VAL A 77 -63.89 12.33 9.83
C VAL A 77 -62.95 13.18 10.69
N LEU A 78 -63.50 13.99 11.61
CA LEU A 78 -62.72 14.81 12.54
C LEU A 78 -61.80 13.93 13.40
N HIS A 79 -62.32 12.82 13.93
CA HIS A 79 -61.53 11.90 14.75
C HIS A 79 -60.37 11.28 13.95
N ARG A 80 -60.61 10.86 12.70
CA ARG A 80 -59.57 10.31 11.82
C ARG A 80 -58.50 11.31 11.45
N ILE A 81 -58.88 12.56 11.17
CA ILE A 81 -57.94 13.66 10.92
C ILE A 81 -57.03 13.90 12.14
N ARG A 82 -57.56 13.70 13.35
CA ARG A 82 -56.82 13.96 14.61
C ARG A 82 -55.96 12.79 15.09
N ILE A 83 -56.29 11.55 14.71
CA ILE A 83 -55.46 10.37 15.02
C ILE A 83 -54.32 10.18 14.03
N ALA A 84 -54.52 10.55 12.77
CA ALA A 84 -53.49 10.41 11.75
C ALA A 84 -52.44 11.52 11.87
N ASP A 85 -51.19 11.15 12.17
CA ASP A 85 -50.05 12.08 12.22
C ASP A 85 -49.89 12.89 10.94
N GLU A 86 -50.35 12.35 9.81
CA GLU A 86 -50.33 13.01 8.51
C GLU A 86 -51.26 14.23 8.43
N TYR A 87 -52.43 14.23 9.09
CA TYR A 87 -53.45 15.28 8.92
C TYR A 87 -53.63 16.17 10.16
N GLN A 88 -52.91 15.88 11.25
CA GLN A 88 -53.04 16.61 12.51
C GLN A 88 -52.75 18.12 12.39
N ASP A 89 -51.95 18.52 11.41
CA ASP A 89 -51.54 19.91 11.17
C ASP A 89 -52.55 20.72 10.33
N ILE A 90 -53.66 20.11 9.89
CA ILE A 90 -54.71 20.81 9.15
C ILE A 90 -55.81 21.26 10.14
N PRO A 91 -56.11 22.57 10.23
CA PRO A 91 -57.22 23.05 11.06
C PRO A 91 -58.56 22.58 10.50
N VAL A 92 -59.47 22.18 11.40
CA VAL A 92 -60.82 21.73 11.05
C VAL A 92 -61.82 22.61 11.78
N ILE A 93 -62.64 23.35 11.03
CA ILE A 93 -63.78 24.09 11.58
C ILE A 93 -65.03 23.27 11.32
N VAL A 94 -65.77 22.98 12.39
CA VAL A 94 -66.98 22.18 12.31
C VAL A 94 -68.19 23.09 12.08
N ALA A 95 -69.08 22.73 11.16
CA ALA A 95 -70.37 23.41 10.96
C ALA A 95 -71.53 22.47 11.34
N SER A 96 -72.47 22.91 12.17
CA SER A 96 -73.63 22.09 12.52
C SER A 96 -74.82 22.94 13.00
N ALA A 97 -76.04 22.44 12.78
CA ALA A 97 -77.26 23.03 13.35
C ALA A 97 -77.44 22.68 14.85
N ASP A 98 -76.80 21.61 15.31
CA ASP A 98 -76.88 21.13 16.70
C ASP A 98 -75.73 21.71 17.54
N LEU A 99 -76.06 22.76 18.31
CA LEU A 99 -75.12 23.43 19.20
C LEU A 99 -74.65 22.53 20.36
N SER A 100 -75.40 21.48 20.71
CA SER A 100 -75.01 20.59 21.82
C SER A 100 -73.72 19.82 21.56
N GLN A 101 -73.32 19.69 20.28
CA GLN A 101 -72.10 18.99 19.86
C GLN A 101 -70.84 19.86 19.87
N GLU A 102 -70.96 21.19 20.07
CA GLU A 102 -69.83 22.13 20.03
C GLU A 102 -68.70 21.74 20.98
N ILE A 103 -69.04 21.48 22.25
CA ILE A 103 -68.06 21.09 23.28
C ILE A 103 -67.34 19.80 22.89
N GLN A 104 -68.08 18.83 22.33
CA GLN A 104 -67.51 17.55 21.94
C GLN A 104 -66.54 17.70 20.76
N CYS A 105 -66.89 18.48 19.74
CA CYS A 105 -66.01 18.74 18.60
C CYS A 105 -64.71 19.44 19.01
N LEU A 106 -64.81 20.46 19.87
CA LEU A 106 -63.65 21.18 20.38
C LEU A 106 -62.73 20.27 21.20
N ASN A 107 -63.29 19.39 22.05
CA ASN A 107 -62.52 18.42 22.84
C ASN A 107 -61.79 17.36 21.99
N ILE A 108 -62.35 16.99 20.84
CA ILE A 108 -61.68 16.07 19.89
C ILE A 108 -60.55 16.78 19.11
N GLY A 109 -60.59 18.12 19.04
CA GLY A 109 -59.56 18.93 18.40
C GLY A 109 -60.04 19.71 17.17
N ALA A 110 -61.33 20.01 17.04
CA ALA A 110 -61.80 21.03 16.11
C ALA A 110 -61.18 22.39 16.48
N SER A 111 -60.75 23.15 15.47
CA SER A 111 -60.14 24.46 15.64
C SER A 111 -61.17 25.54 15.98
N ASP A 112 -62.40 25.38 15.50
CA ASP A 112 -63.54 26.25 15.79
C ASP A 112 -64.86 25.57 15.42
N PHE A 113 -65.98 26.18 15.80
CA PHE A 113 -67.34 25.72 15.51
C PHE A 113 -68.21 26.85 14.91
N ILE A 114 -68.98 26.53 13.87
CA ILE A 114 -69.92 27.45 13.19
C ILE A 114 -71.33 26.87 13.28
N GLN A 115 -72.22 27.57 13.98
CA GLN A 115 -73.62 27.18 14.07
C GLN A 115 -74.39 27.49 12.77
N LYS A 116 -75.20 26.55 12.29
CA LYS A 116 -76.17 26.76 11.18
C LYS A 116 -77.51 27.29 11.75
N PRO A 117 -78.20 28.27 11.12
CA PRO A 117 -77.88 28.90 9.83
C PRO A 117 -76.62 29.78 9.92
N TYR A 118 -75.86 29.80 8.83
CA TYR A 118 -74.55 30.44 8.79
C TYR A 118 -74.60 31.92 9.21
N PRO A 119 -73.64 32.38 10.03
CA PRO A 119 -73.56 33.78 10.45
C PRO A 119 -73.14 34.67 9.27
N GLU A 120 -73.07 35.98 9.51
CA GLU A 120 -72.65 36.95 8.49
C GLU A 120 -71.33 36.52 7.79
N PRO A 121 -71.23 36.60 6.45
CA PRO A 121 -70.07 36.13 5.69
C PRO A 121 -68.70 36.59 6.22
N GLY A 122 -68.62 37.82 6.73
CA GLY A 122 -67.41 38.38 7.32
C GLY A 122 -66.93 37.63 8.57
N ILE A 123 -67.85 37.04 9.35
CA ILE A 123 -67.53 36.24 10.55
C ILE A 123 -66.90 34.90 10.12
N ILE A 124 -67.45 34.26 9.10
CA ILE A 124 -66.93 32.98 8.57
C ILE A 124 -65.51 33.18 8.02
N LEU A 125 -65.32 34.23 7.21
CA LEU A 125 -64.00 34.60 6.68
C LEU A 125 -62.99 34.90 7.80
N ALA A 126 -63.41 35.61 8.86
CA ALA A 126 -62.54 35.90 9.99
C ALA A 126 -62.13 34.64 10.75
N ARG A 127 -63.06 33.70 10.98
CA ARG A 127 -62.79 32.42 11.66
C ARG A 127 -61.87 31.52 10.83
N VAL A 128 -62.15 31.36 9.54
CA VAL A 128 -61.29 30.60 8.61
C VAL A 128 -59.87 31.17 8.56
N ARG A 129 -59.75 32.50 8.37
CA ARG A 129 -58.44 33.18 8.36
C ARG A 129 -57.68 32.96 9.67
N ARG A 130 -58.33 33.17 10.81
CA ARG A 130 -57.68 33.05 12.12
C ARG A 130 -57.20 31.63 12.42
N ALA A 131 -58.01 30.62 12.06
CA ALA A 131 -57.64 29.23 12.23
C ALA A 131 -56.41 28.84 11.40
N ILE A 132 -56.35 29.30 10.14
CA ILE A 132 -55.18 29.09 9.26
C ILE A 132 -53.93 29.79 9.84
N GLU A 133 -54.03 31.08 10.20
CA GLU A 133 -52.90 31.85 10.73
C GLU A 133 -52.29 31.23 12.01
N LEU A 134 -53.14 30.77 12.94
CA LEU A 134 -52.68 30.14 14.18
C LEU A 134 -51.92 28.83 13.93
N PHE A 135 -52.40 28.01 13.01
CA PHE A 135 -51.76 26.74 12.66
C PHE A 135 -50.46 26.95 11.87
N GLU A 136 -50.42 27.88 10.92
CA GLU A 136 -49.20 28.24 10.21
C GLU A 136 -48.13 28.81 11.17
N THR A 137 -48.53 29.70 12.08
CA THR A 137 -47.62 30.27 13.10
C THR A 137 -47.04 29.18 14.00
N ARG A 138 -47.87 28.21 14.43
CA ARG A 138 -47.42 27.06 15.23
C ARG A 138 -46.42 26.18 14.47
N LYS A 139 -46.67 25.95 13.17
CA LYS A 139 -45.76 25.19 12.30
C LYS A 139 -44.41 25.90 12.12
N THR A 140 -44.43 27.22 11.95
CA THR A 140 -43.22 28.06 11.91
C THR A 140 -42.46 28.01 13.24
N LEU A 141 -43.13 28.10 14.38
CA LEU A 141 -42.50 27.98 15.71
C LEU A 141 -41.87 26.60 15.90
N GLN A 142 -42.56 25.51 15.58
CA GLN A 142 -41.98 24.16 15.69
C GLN A 142 -40.73 23.98 14.81
N SER A 143 -40.73 24.55 13.59
CA SER A 143 -39.54 24.54 12.72
C SER A 143 -38.40 25.43 13.22
N ALA A 144 -38.71 26.44 14.04
CA ALA A 144 -37.75 27.34 14.65
C ALA A 144 -37.21 26.82 16.00
N GLU A 145 -37.80 25.77 16.58
CA GLU A 145 -37.40 25.20 17.87
C GLU A 145 -36.75 23.81 17.77
N ARG A 146 -37.01 23.05 16.70
CA ARG A 146 -36.61 21.63 16.58
C ARG A 146 -35.82 21.32 15.32
N ASP A 147 -34.90 20.37 15.42
CA ASP A 147 -34.19 19.77 14.29
C ASP A 147 -35.15 18.90 13.45
N PRO A 148 -35.27 19.12 12.13
CA PRO A 148 -36.27 18.46 11.30
C PRO A 148 -36.00 16.97 11.08
N LEU A 149 -34.76 16.51 11.27
CA LEU A 149 -34.40 15.11 11.06
C LEU A 149 -34.74 14.25 12.29
N THR A 150 -34.40 14.75 13.48
CA THR A 150 -34.45 13.99 14.74
C THR A 150 -35.59 14.40 15.66
N GLY A 151 -36.20 15.57 15.44
CA GLY A 151 -37.25 16.13 16.31
C GLY A 151 -36.76 16.62 17.68
N LEU A 152 -35.45 16.60 17.92
CA LEU A 152 -34.79 17.16 19.10
C LEU A 152 -34.81 18.69 19.04
N PHE A 153 -34.46 19.38 20.12
CA PHE A 153 -34.30 20.84 20.03
C PHE A 153 -33.17 21.19 19.05
N ASN A 154 -33.30 22.35 18.41
CA ASN A 154 -32.15 22.95 17.76
C ASN A 154 -31.27 23.67 18.80
N ARG A 155 -30.05 24.02 18.41
CA ARG A 155 -29.05 24.63 19.30
C ARG A 155 -29.54 25.92 19.96
N GLU A 156 -30.15 26.82 19.18
CA GLU A 156 -30.55 28.16 19.65
C GLU A 156 -31.62 28.08 20.72
N PHE A 157 -32.67 27.28 20.49
CA PHE A 157 -33.72 27.06 21.47
C PHE A 157 -33.20 26.30 22.69
N PHE A 158 -32.36 25.29 22.49
CA PHE A 158 -31.78 24.49 23.58
C PHE A 158 -30.98 25.33 24.57
N TYR A 159 -30.09 26.24 24.11
CA TYR A 159 -29.32 27.10 25.00
C TYR A 159 -30.21 28.06 25.77
N SER A 160 -31.15 28.72 25.10
CA SER A 160 -32.12 29.62 25.76
C SER A 160 -32.96 28.89 26.81
N TYR A 161 -33.42 27.68 26.49
CA TYR A 161 -34.19 26.86 27.43
C TYR A 161 -33.35 26.35 28.59
N ALA A 162 -32.08 25.98 28.37
CA ALA A 162 -31.16 25.55 29.42
C ALA A 162 -30.87 26.68 30.42
N GLU A 163 -30.66 27.91 29.93
CA GLU A 163 -30.51 29.10 30.79
C GLU A 163 -31.76 29.37 31.63
N GLN A 164 -32.95 29.28 31.01
CA GLN A 164 -34.22 29.41 31.73
C GLN A 164 -34.39 28.30 32.76
N TYR A 165 -34.00 27.07 32.44
CA TYR A 165 -34.07 25.93 33.35
C TYR A 165 -33.22 26.17 34.60
N ASP A 166 -31.97 26.61 34.42
CA ASP A 166 -31.06 26.97 35.52
C ASP A 166 -31.60 28.08 36.40
N HIS A 167 -32.27 29.07 35.79
CA HIS A 167 -32.89 30.17 36.54
C HIS A 167 -33.93 29.65 37.54
N HIS A 168 -34.70 28.64 37.15
CA HIS A 168 -35.75 28.03 37.98
C HIS A 168 -35.21 26.92 38.91
N HIS A 169 -34.08 26.30 38.59
CA HIS A 169 -33.52 25.13 39.28
C HIS A 169 -32.07 25.37 39.72
N LYS A 170 -31.81 26.44 40.48
CA LYS A 170 -30.45 26.83 40.87
C LYS A 170 -29.69 25.76 41.66
N GLU A 171 -30.38 25.08 42.57
CA GLU A 171 -29.80 24.10 43.51
C GLU A 171 -29.60 22.69 42.91
N VAL A 172 -30.09 22.42 41.70
CA VAL A 172 -29.95 21.10 41.07
C VAL A 172 -28.57 21.00 40.41
N GLU A 173 -27.73 20.06 40.80
CA GLU A 173 -26.48 19.79 40.08
C GLU A 173 -26.79 19.19 38.70
N MET A 174 -26.15 19.74 37.68
CA MET A 174 -26.40 19.38 36.28
C MET A 174 -25.12 18.91 35.62
N ASP A 175 -25.24 18.02 34.64
CA ASP A 175 -24.18 17.55 33.77
C ASP A 175 -24.39 18.09 32.35
N ALA A 176 -23.31 18.51 31.71
CA ALA A 176 -23.27 18.77 30.27
C ALA A 176 -22.59 17.59 29.57
N ILE A 177 -23.30 16.93 28.67
CA ILE A 177 -22.83 15.71 28.00
C ILE A 177 -22.86 15.91 26.48
N ILE A 178 -21.75 15.60 25.82
CA ILE A 178 -21.66 15.48 24.36
C ILE A 178 -21.63 14.02 23.98
N ILE A 179 -22.42 13.65 22.98
CA ILE A 179 -22.41 12.33 22.35
C ILE A 179 -22.13 12.51 20.87
N ASP A 180 -21.14 11.78 20.37
CA ASP A 180 -20.63 11.90 19.01
C ASP A 180 -20.49 10.51 18.34
N ILE A 181 -20.79 10.43 17.04
CA ILE A 181 -20.73 9.17 16.27
C ILE A 181 -19.35 9.04 15.63
N SER A 182 -18.60 8.00 16.00
CA SER A 182 -17.26 7.79 15.46
C SER A 182 -17.28 7.51 13.95
N ARG A 183 -16.47 8.27 13.20
CA ARG A 183 -16.26 8.12 11.74
C ARG A 183 -17.56 8.21 10.92
N PHE A 184 -18.47 9.11 11.29
CA PHE A 184 -19.75 9.27 10.60
C PHE A 184 -19.62 9.64 9.11
N SER A 185 -18.57 10.38 8.71
CA SER A 185 -18.28 10.65 7.29
C SER A 185 -18.07 9.35 6.49
N THR A 186 -17.30 8.41 7.02
CA THR A 186 -17.09 7.08 6.41
C THR A 186 -18.38 6.29 6.29
N ILE A 187 -19.29 6.42 7.27
CA ILE A 187 -20.61 5.76 7.22
C ILE A 187 -21.45 6.35 6.09
N ASN A 188 -21.47 7.68 5.95
CA ASN A 188 -22.17 8.36 4.86
C ASN A 188 -21.65 7.96 3.48
N GLU A 189 -20.32 7.90 3.30
CA GLU A 189 -19.70 7.53 2.04
C GLU A 189 -19.97 6.06 1.67
N ARG A 190 -19.91 5.16 2.65
CA ARG A 190 -20.00 3.72 2.41
C ARG A 190 -21.43 3.20 2.25
N TYR A 191 -22.38 3.74 3.02
CA TYR A 191 -23.76 3.23 3.09
C TYR A 191 -24.82 4.24 2.62
N GLY A 192 -24.40 5.46 2.29
CA GLY A 192 -25.27 6.52 1.78
C GLY A 192 -26.04 7.27 2.87
N LYS A 193 -26.51 8.46 2.48
CA LYS A 193 -27.16 9.41 3.38
C LYS A 193 -28.40 8.87 4.09
N ASN A 194 -29.25 8.11 3.39
CA ASN A 194 -30.49 7.58 3.98
C ASN A 194 -30.24 6.62 5.14
N PHE A 195 -29.18 5.81 5.04
CA PHE A 195 -28.77 4.90 6.11
C PHE A 195 -28.23 5.67 7.31
N ALA A 196 -27.37 6.66 7.06
CA ALA A 196 -26.83 7.53 8.10
C ALA A 196 -27.91 8.35 8.82
N ASP A 197 -28.89 8.89 8.08
CA ASP A 197 -30.06 9.56 8.63
C ASP A 197 -30.90 8.61 9.51
N GLY A 198 -30.95 7.32 9.18
CA GLY A 198 -31.57 6.29 10.00
C GLY A 198 -30.88 6.12 11.36
N ILE A 199 -29.54 6.14 11.39
CA ILE A 199 -28.74 6.08 12.62
C ILE A 199 -29.01 7.32 13.47
N LEU A 200 -28.97 8.52 12.88
CA LEU A 200 -29.19 9.78 13.60
C LEU A 200 -30.57 9.83 14.28
N ARG A 201 -31.63 9.37 13.59
CA ARG A 201 -32.98 9.27 14.17
C ARG A 201 -33.02 8.32 15.36
N ARG A 202 -32.34 7.17 15.27
CA ARG A 202 -32.33 6.16 16.32
C ARG A 202 -31.56 6.61 17.55
N VAL A 203 -30.36 7.17 17.35
CA VAL A 203 -29.58 7.80 18.43
C VAL A 203 -30.40 8.90 19.10
N GLY A 204 -31.00 9.79 18.31
CA GLY A 204 -31.85 10.86 18.85
C GLY A 204 -33.05 10.35 19.65
N SER A 205 -33.72 9.30 19.18
CA SER A 205 -34.83 8.66 19.90
C SER A 205 -34.39 8.06 21.23
N ASN A 206 -33.30 7.29 21.23
CA ASN A 206 -32.79 6.64 22.44
C ASN A 206 -32.34 7.66 23.49
N ILE A 207 -31.67 8.75 23.05
CA ILE A 207 -31.28 9.84 23.96
C ILE A 207 -32.54 10.53 24.53
N LYS A 208 -33.53 10.82 23.69
CA LYS A 208 -34.75 11.50 24.13
C LYS A 208 -35.51 10.70 25.19
N GLU A 209 -35.60 9.39 25.03
CA GLU A 209 -36.29 8.48 25.96
C GLU A 209 -35.65 8.55 27.37
N ILE A 210 -34.34 8.33 27.45
CA ILE A 210 -33.63 8.27 28.74
C ILE A 210 -33.47 9.64 29.42
N VAL A 211 -33.34 10.71 28.62
CA VAL A 211 -33.14 12.08 29.15
C VAL A 211 -34.45 12.68 29.65
N HIS A 212 -35.59 12.37 29.01
CA HIS A 212 -36.90 12.86 29.44
C HIS A 212 -37.33 12.26 30.79
N GLU A 213 -37.04 10.98 31.03
CA GLU A 213 -37.30 10.33 32.33
C GLU A 213 -36.48 10.94 33.47
N ALA A 214 -35.25 11.38 33.17
CA ALA A 214 -34.34 12.00 34.13
C ALA A 214 -34.56 13.51 34.33
N GLY A 215 -35.50 14.12 33.61
CA GLY A 215 -35.78 15.57 33.70
C GLY A 215 -34.76 16.47 33.01
N GLY A 216 -34.05 15.96 32.00
CA GLY A 216 -33.11 16.73 31.18
C GLY A 216 -33.66 17.19 29.84
N ILE A 217 -32.83 17.89 29.07
CA ILE A 217 -33.10 18.34 27.71
C ILE A 217 -32.00 17.88 26.75
N VAL A 218 -32.33 17.80 25.47
CA VAL A 218 -31.42 17.31 24.43
C VAL A 218 -31.58 18.11 23.13
N CYS A 219 -30.45 18.39 22.49
CA CYS A 219 -30.42 18.95 21.14
C CYS A 219 -29.46 18.19 20.23
N ARG A 220 -29.67 18.34 18.92
CA ARG A 220 -28.68 17.98 17.91
C ARG A 220 -27.97 19.28 17.49
N ARG A 221 -26.67 19.36 17.75
CA ARG A 221 -25.88 20.58 17.51
C ARG A 221 -25.61 20.76 16.01
N GLU A 222 -24.92 19.79 15.43
CA GLU A 222 -24.52 19.76 14.02
C GLU A 222 -24.19 18.31 13.63
N ALA A 223 -24.45 17.93 12.37
CA ALA A 223 -24.12 16.61 11.81
C ALA A 223 -24.43 15.40 12.73
N ASP A 224 -23.41 14.86 13.38
CA ASP A 224 -23.38 13.66 14.23
C ASP A 224 -23.27 13.94 15.73
N ILE A 225 -23.31 15.21 16.15
CA ILE A 225 -23.10 15.63 17.54
C ILE A 225 -24.43 15.94 18.24
N PHE A 226 -24.65 15.28 19.37
CA PHE A 226 -25.77 15.48 20.27
C PHE A 226 -25.30 16.10 21.59
N GLN A 227 -26.08 17.04 22.13
CA GLN A 227 -25.84 17.65 23.43
C GLN A 227 -26.98 17.30 24.37
N VAL A 228 -26.63 16.88 25.58
CA VAL A 228 -27.56 16.53 26.65
C VAL A 228 -27.25 17.37 27.87
N TYR A 229 -28.27 18.02 28.41
CA TYR A 229 -28.20 18.75 29.67
C TYR A 229 -29.18 18.13 30.65
N CYS A 230 -28.68 17.46 31.69
CA CYS A 230 -29.52 16.70 32.62
C CYS A 230 -29.03 16.83 34.06
N PRO A 231 -29.85 16.48 35.06
CA PRO A 231 -29.38 16.35 36.44
C PRO A 231 -28.19 15.39 36.56
N HIS A 232 -27.34 15.61 37.56
CA HIS A 232 -26.10 14.84 37.75
C HIS A 232 -26.32 13.32 37.85
N ARG A 233 -25.43 12.53 37.23
CA ARG A 233 -25.49 11.06 37.22
C ARG A 233 -24.15 10.45 37.58
N GLU A 234 -24.16 9.31 38.27
CA GLU A 234 -22.94 8.56 38.61
C GLU A 234 -22.52 7.54 37.53
N ASP A 235 -23.46 6.97 36.77
CA ASP A 235 -23.18 5.92 35.77
C ASP A 235 -23.46 6.39 34.33
N TYR A 236 -22.42 6.94 33.70
CA TYR A 236 -22.44 7.33 32.28
C TYR A 236 -22.30 6.14 31.33
N LYS A 237 -21.80 5.00 31.81
CA LYS A 237 -21.61 3.81 30.98
C LYS A 237 -22.95 3.17 30.65
N ALA A 238 -23.80 2.99 31.65
CA ALA A 238 -25.17 2.52 31.44
C ALA A 238 -25.95 3.41 30.46
N LEU A 239 -25.77 4.73 30.56
CA LEU A 239 -26.36 5.70 29.63
C LEU A 239 -25.87 5.46 28.18
N LEU A 240 -24.56 5.37 27.97
CA LEU A 240 -24.01 5.17 26.62
C LEU A 240 -24.36 3.79 26.04
N ASP A 241 -24.38 2.73 26.86
CA ASP A 241 -24.76 1.38 26.46
C ASP A 241 -26.24 1.33 26.03
N PHE A 242 -27.12 1.99 26.77
CA PHE A 242 -28.54 2.13 26.39
C PHE A 242 -28.68 2.84 25.04
N ILE A 243 -28.02 3.99 24.88
CA ILE A 243 -28.10 4.76 23.62
C ILE A 243 -27.55 3.94 22.45
N SER A 244 -26.53 3.11 22.70
CA SER A 244 -25.91 2.23 21.69
C SER A 244 -26.78 1.02 21.30
N THR A 245 -27.85 0.74 22.04
CA THR A 245 -28.71 -0.43 21.80
C THR A 245 -29.47 -0.28 20.48
N GLY A 246 -29.43 -1.34 19.65
CA GLY A 246 -30.15 -1.38 18.37
C GLY A 246 -29.53 -0.54 17.23
N LEU A 247 -28.28 -0.08 17.39
CA LEU A 247 -27.50 0.61 16.35
C LEU A 247 -26.66 -0.35 15.47
N THR A 248 -26.51 -1.61 15.88
CA THR A 248 -25.91 -2.70 15.09
C THR A 248 -27.01 -3.48 14.37
N ASP A 249 -26.86 -3.69 13.06
CA ASP A 249 -27.76 -4.53 12.27
C ASP A 249 -27.47 -6.00 12.56
N GLU A 250 -28.45 -6.77 13.06
CA GLU A 250 -28.29 -8.19 13.38
C GLU A 250 -27.92 -9.04 12.15
N LYS A 251 -28.14 -8.52 10.94
CA LYS A 251 -27.84 -9.22 9.68
C LYS A 251 -26.41 -9.03 9.17
N ASP A 252 -25.66 -8.05 9.69
CA ASP A 252 -24.32 -7.72 9.21
C ASP A 252 -23.35 -7.55 10.39
N ALA A 253 -22.81 -8.67 10.87
CA ALA A 253 -21.88 -8.74 12.01
C ALA A 253 -20.58 -7.93 11.82
N THR A 254 -20.35 -7.36 10.64
CA THR A 254 -19.17 -6.56 10.30
C THR A 254 -19.31 -5.06 10.54
N PHE A 255 -20.53 -4.55 10.76
CA PHE A 255 -20.78 -3.12 10.93
C PHE A 255 -21.25 -2.76 12.35
N LYS A 256 -20.36 -2.15 13.14
CA LYS A 256 -20.65 -1.67 14.50
C LYS A 256 -20.54 -0.15 14.57
N VAL A 257 -21.67 0.53 14.74
CA VAL A 257 -21.71 1.97 15.05
C VAL A 257 -21.15 2.19 16.45
N ARG A 258 -20.17 3.08 16.58
CA ARG A 258 -19.53 3.40 17.86
C ARG A 258 -19.84 4.84 18.25
N LEU A 259 -20.33 5.02 19.47
CA LEU A 259 -20.57 6.32 20.06
C LEU A 259 -19.42 6.71 21.00
N ARG A 260 -19.10 7.99 21.07
CA ARG A 260 -18.20 8.61 22.04
C ARG A 260 -18.98 9.56 22.93
N MET A 261 -18.58 9.66 24.19
CA MET A 261 -19.21 10.53 25.17
C MET A 261 -18.17 11.36 25.91
N GLY A 262 -18.35 12.68 25.90
CA GLY A 262 -17.63 13.61 26.76
C GLY A 262 -18.58 14.21 27.79
N VAL A 263 -18.16 14.21 29.06
CA VAL A 263 -19.02 14.63 30.18
C VAL A 263 -18.34 15.73 30.97
N TYR A 264 -18.99 16.87 31.14
CA TYR A 264 -18.65 17.81 32.21
C TYR A 264 -19.66 17.63 33.34
N ALA A 265 -19.24 16.87 34.37
CA ALA A 265 -20.06 16.54 35.53
C ALA A 265 -20.16 17.73 36.50
N CYS A 266 -21.31 17.88 37.17
CA CYS A 266 -21.56 18.94 38.16
C CYS A 266 -21.09 20.32 37.68
N VAL A 267 -21.67 20.78 36.57
CA VAL A 267 -21.20 21.97 35.85
C VAL A 267 -21.17 23.23 36.73
N ASP A 268 -20.15 24.06 36.52
CA ASP A 268 -20.12 25.40 37.09
C ASP A 268 -21.17 26.30 36.40
N LYS A 269 -22.23 26.62 37.14
CA LYS A 269 -23.32 27.45 36.63
C LYS A 269 -22.98 28.93 36.42
N SER A 270 -21.80 29.38 36.86
CA SER A 270 -21.32 30.74 36.56
C SER A 270 -20.90 30.91 35.10
N LEU A 271 -20.63 29.80 34.40
CA LEU A 271 -20.35 29.78 32.97
C LEU A 271 -21.65 29.81 32.17
N ASP A 272 -21.61 30.45 31.01
CA ASP A 272 -22.66 30.32 30.00
C ASP A 272 -22.81 28.85 29.55
N ILE A 273 -23.97 28.50 28.99
CA ILE A 273 -24.28 27.12 28.60
C ILE A 273 -23.29 26.60 27.55
N GLU A 274 -22.86 27.46 26.63
CA GLU A 274 -21.95 27.10 25.55
C GLU A 274 -20.59 26.64 26.08
N ARG A 275 -19.97 27.39 26.99
CA ARG A 275 -18.68 27.05 27.62
C ARG A 275 -18.73 25.74 28.40
N ARG A 276 -19.88 25.38 28.98
CA ARG A 276 -20.05 24.08 29.67
C ARG A 276 -20.00 22.94 28.66
N PHE A 277 -20.64 23.10 27.51
CA PHE A 277 -20.58 22.12 26.43
C PHE A 277 -19.23 22.09 25.73
N ASP A 278 -18.48 23.20 25.68
CA ASP A 278 -17.10 23.19 25.20
C ASP A 278 -16.20 22.33 26.10
N ARG A 279 -16.36 22.41 27.42
CA ARG A 279 -15.66 21.52 28.38
C ARG A 279 -16.02 20.05 28.18
N ALA A 280 -17.31 19.74 27.99
CA ALA A 280 -17.75 18.40 27.66
C ALA A 280 -17.16 17.92 26.31
N LYS A 281 -16.99 18.83 25.34
CA LYS A 281 -16.39 18.53 24.04
C LYS A 281 -14.92 18.17 24.17
N MET A 282 -14.15 18.97 24.92
CA MET A 282 -12.74 18.69 25.22
C MET A 282 -12.57 17.28 25.76
N ALA A 283 -13.41 16.87 26.71
CA ALA A 283 -13.38 15.51 27.24
C ALA A 283 -13.64 14.47 26.14
N SER A 284 -14.69 14.66 25.32
CA SER A 284 -15.00 13.76 24.20
C SER A 284 -13.82 13.59 23.23
N ASP A 285 -13.09 14.67 22.95
CA ASP A 285 -11.97 14.65 22.01
C ASP A 285 -10.77 13.83 22.52
N THR A 286 -10.58 13.71 23.84
CA THR A 286 -9.52 12.85 24.42
C THR A 286 -9.68 11.36 24.11
N VAL A 287 -10.90 10.90 23.78
CA VAL A 287 -11.18 9.50 23.43
C VAL A 287 -11.37 9.29 21.93
N ARG A 288 -11.07 10.31 21.11
CA ARG A 288 -11.27 10.27 19.64
C ARG A 288 -10.54 9.13 18.94
N ASN A 289 -9.30 8.83 19.36
CA ASN A 289 -8.43 7.81 18.78
C ASN A 289 -8.26 6.58 19.69
N ASN A 290 -9.06 6.45 20.74
CA ASN A 290 -8.95 5.34 21.69
C ASN A 290 -9.88 4.18 21.30
N TYR A 291 -9.31 2.98 21.13
CA TYR A 291 -10.08 1.82 20.70
C TYR A 291 -10.84 1.10 21.82
N THR A 292 -10.44 1.32 23.07
CA THR A 292 -10.99 0.63 24.27
C THR A 292 -11.86 1.55 25.13
N ARG A 293 -11.60 2.86 25.12
CA ARG A 293 -12.34 3.85 25.91
C ARG A 293 -13.20 4.74 25.01
N ASN A 294 -14.49 4.85 25.33
CA ASN A 294 -15.47 5.66 24.60
C ASN A 294 -16.16 6.73 25.47
N ILE A 295 -15.77 6.85 26.75
CA ILE A 295 -16.29 7.85 27.70
C ILE A 295 -15.11 8.58 28.34
N ALA A 296 -15.17 9.90 28.36
CA ALA A 296 -14.25 10.76 29.09
C ALA A 296 -15.01 11.80 29.90
N VAL A 297 -14.53 12.04 31.13
CA VAL A 297 -15.08 13.06 32.02
C VAL A 297 -14.07 14.19 32.07
N TYR A 298 -14.55 15.41 31.90
CA TYR A 298 -13.76 16.64 31.95
C TYR A 298 -13.18 16.82 33.35
N ASP A 299 -11.90 17.12 33.38
CA ASP A 299 -11.22 17.65 34.55
C ASP A 299 -10.58 19.01 34.20
N ASP A 300 -10.31 19.81 35.23
CA ASP A 300 -9.71 21.14 35.05
C ASP A 300 -8.26 21.07 34.52
N THR A 301 -7.62 19.90 34.55
CA THR A 301 -6.27 19.71 34.02
C THR A 301 -6.26 19.69 32.49
N LEU A 302 -7.31 19.14 31.86
CA LEU A 302 -7.49 19.14 30.41
C LEU A 302 -7.56 20.56 29.84
N HIS A 303 -8.34 21.44 30.47
CA HIS A 303 -8.45 22.83 30.02
C HIS A 303 -7.17 23.64 30.22
N LYS A 304 -6.48 23.41 31.35
CA LYS A 304 -5.14 23.98 31.57
C LYS A 304 -4.15 23.53 30.50
N ALA A 305 -4.18 22.25 30.11
CA ALA A 305 -3.33 21.73 29.03
C ALA A 305 -3.67 22.34 27.66
N GLU A 306 -4.95 22.57 27.35
CA GLU A 306 -5.36 23.21 26.11
C GLU A 306 -4.97 24.68 26.05
N LEU A 307 -5.17 25.44 27.13
CA LEU A 307 -4.69 26.83 27.25
C LEU A 307 -3.17 26.90 27.14
N TYR A 308 -2.47 25.94 27.75
CA TYR A 308 -1.02 25.81 27.63
C TYR A 308 -0.60 25.58 26.18
N ASN A 309 -1.22 24.64 25.47
CA ASN A 309 -0.94 24.37 24.05
C ASN A 309 -1.26 25.58 23.16
N ALA A 310 -2.40 26.26 23.39
CA ALA A 310 -2.76 27.46 22.66
C ALA A 310 -1.70 28.56 22.82
N LYS A 311 -1.16 28.73 24.03
CA LYS A 311 -0.05 29.65 24.31
C LYS A 311 1.22 29.25 23.54
N LEU A 312 1.55 27.96 23.47
CA LEU A 312 2.68 27.48 22.68
C LEU A 312 2.55 27.80 21.19
N VAL A 313 1.35 27.63 20.62
CA VAL A 313 1.04 27.95 19.22
C VAL A 313 1.17 29.46 18.98
N GLU A 314 0.64 30.28 19.89
CA GLU A 314 0.74 31.75 19.80
C GLU A 314 2.19 32.23 19.82
N ASP A 315 3.03 31.65 20.68
CA ASP A 315 4.43 32.06 20.86
C ASP A 315 5.37 31.50 19.78
N PHE A 316 4.93 30.56 18.95
CA PHE A 316 5.78 29.85 17.98
C PHE A 316 6.59 30.77 17.06
N GLN A 317 5.94 31.75 16.42
CA GLN A 317 6.63 32.65 15.48
C GLN A 317 7.65 33.53 16.20
N THR A 318 7.28 34.04 17.38
CA THR A 318 8.20 34.81 18.24
C THR A 318 9.40 33.96 18.66
N ALA A 319 9.18 32.67 18.95
CA ALA A 319 10.23 31.74 19.34
C ALA A 319 11.22 31.43 18.21
N ILE A 320 10.76 31.31 16.97
CA ILE A 320 11.63 31.23 15.78
C ILE A 320 12.45 32.51 15.62
N ASP A 321 11.78 33.67 15.58
CA ASP A 321 12.42 34.96 15.29
C ASP A 321 13.47 35.36 16.35
N GLN A 322 13.18 35.03 17.61
CA GLN A 322 14.08 35.31 18.75
C GLN A 322 15.08 34.17 19.03
N LYS A 323 15.12 33.12 18.20
CA LYS A 323 16.00 31.95 18.35
C LYS A 323 15.88 31.28 19.73
N GLN A 324 14.66 31.18 20.25
CA GLN A 324 14.35 30.49 21.50
C GLN A 324 14.48 28.96 21.35
N PHE A 325 14.33 28.44 20.14
CA PHE A 325 14.63 27.06 19.79
C PHE A 325 16.13 26.88 19.61
N GLN A 326 16.72 26.02 20.44
CA GLN A 326 18.14 25.69 20.46
C GLN A 326 18.34 24.21 20.14
N LEU A 327 19.41 23.91 19.41
CA LEU A 327 19.79 22.53 19.12
C LEU A 327 20.75 22.00 20.18
N TYR A 328 20.41 20.83 20.69
CA TYR A 328 21.27 20.00 21.51
C TYR A 328 21.70 18.81 20.65
N TYR A 329 22.87 18.27 20.92
CA TYR A 329 23.47 17.21 20.13
C TYR A 329 23.76 16.02 21.03
N GLN A 330 23.26 14.86 20.66
CA GLN A 330 23.57 13.62 21.36
C GLN A 330 24.55 12.78 20.54
N PRO A 331 25.70 12.36 21.11
CA PRO A 331 26.70 11.63 20.35
C PRO A 331 26.28 10.18 20.08
N LYS A 332 26.58 9.71 18.87
CA LYS A 332 26.46 8.31 18.43
C LYS A 332 27.86 7.69 18.39
N PHE A 333 28.02 6.52 19.02
CA PHE A 333 29.30 5.81 19.09
C PHE A 333 29.24 4.46 18.38
N ASP A 334 30.19 4.21 17.49
CA ASP A 334 30.50 2.87 16.95
C ASP A 334 31.15 2.04 18.05
N VAL A 335 30.54 0.89 18.36
CA VAL A 335 30.95 0.00 19.46
C VAL A 335 31.52 -1.33 18.97
N THR A 336 31.72 -1.50 17.67
CA THR A 336 32.22 -2.73 17.05
C THR A 336 33.68 -3.03 17.43
N GLY A 337 34.48 -1.98 17.67
CA GLY A 337 35.87 -2.09 18.13
C GLY A 337 36.02 -2.23 19.66
N ASP A 338 37.25 -2.43 20.14
CA ASP A 338 37.55 -2.53 21.58
C ASP A 338 37.28 -1.21 22.32
N THR A 339 37.44 -0.08 21.63
CA THR A 339 37.18 1.27 22.15
C THR A 339 36.05 1.92 21.34
N PRO A 340 34.98 2.40 21.99
CA PRO A 340 33.92 3.13 21.32
C PRO A 340 34.44 4.37 20.60
N ARG A 341 33.99 4.61 19.36
CA ARG A 341 34.43 5.75 18.54
C ARG A 341 33.25 6.61 18.13
N LEU A 342 33.38 7.92 18.28
CA LEU A 342 32.36 8.86 17.81
C LEU A 342 32.18 8.72 16.29
N CYS A 343 30.96 8.42 15.85
CA CYS A 343 30.63 8.22 14.43
C CYS A 343 29.56 9.18 13.91
N GLY A 344 28.78 9.82 14.79
CA GLY A 344 27.74 10.76 14.41
C GLY A 344 27.16 11.51 15.61
N ALA A 345 26.16 12.34 15.36
CA ALA A 345 25.36 12.97 16.39
C ALA A 345 23.89 13.07 15.97
N GLU A 346 22.95 13.08 16.90
CA GLU A 346 21.57 13.46 16.62
C GLU A 346 21.31 14.90 17.08
N ALA A 347 20.69 15.71 16.22
CA ALA A 347 20.26 17.06 16.55
C ALA A 347 18.84 17.04 17.14
N LEU A 348 18.75 17.47 18.39
CA LEU A 348 17.55 17.44 19.20
C LEU A 348 17.15 18.86 19.61
N VAL A 349 16.01 19.33 19.11
CA VAL A 349 15.50 20.66 19.43
C VAL A 349 15.10 20.78 20.90
N ARG A 350 15.38 21.92 21.53
CA ARG A 350 14.95 22.31 22.87
C ARG A 350 14.38 23.71 22.80
N TRP A 351 13.26 23.94 23.48
CA TRP A 351 12.66 25.27 23.52
C TRP A 351 12.91 25.94 24.86
N ASN A 352 13.73 26.97 24.85
CA ASN A 352 13.97 27.81 26.02
C ASN A 352 13.01 29.01 25.99
N HIS A 353 11.83 28.83 26.58
CA HIS A 353 10.81 29.86 26.64
C HIS A 353 11.11 30.86 27.78
N PRO A 354 11.00 32.18 27.55
CA PRO A 354 11.34 33.19 28.55
C PRO A 354 10.48 33.12 29.83
N GLU A 355 9.18 32.83 29.69
CA GLU A 355 8.24 32.73 30.82
C GLU A 355 8.09 31.30 31.38
N LEU A 356 7.94 30.29 30.52
CA LEU A 356 7.65 28.90 30.88
C LEU A 356 8.91 28.06 31.17
N GLY A 357 10.11 28.59 30.94
CA GLY A 357 11.36 27.87 31.09
C GLY A 357 11.63 26.88 29.95
N MET A 358 12.38 25.81 30.22
CA MET A 358 12.71 24.81 29.20
C MET A 358 11.53 23.86 28.98
N ILE A 359 10.95 23.90 27.78
CA ILE A 359 9.80 23.08 27.40
C ILE A 359 10.29 21.79 26.73
N SER A 360 9.73 20.66 27.15
CA SER A 360 10.07 19.34 26.61
C SER A 360 9.56 19.18 25.17
N PRO A 361 10.37 18.62 24.24
CA PRO A 361 9.94 18.27 22.89
C PRO A 361 8.71 17.37 22.85
N GLY A 362 8.58 16.44 23.80
CA GLY A 362 7.40 15.58 23.91
C GLY A 362 6.09 16.32 24.23
N VAL A 363 6.14 17.63 24.50
CA VAL A 363 4.97 18.49 24.69
C VAL A 363 4.72 19.35 23.46
N PHE A 364 5.73 20.07 22.96
CA PHE A 364 5.53 21.03 21.88
C PHE A 364 5.56 20.40 20.47
N ILE A 365 6.28 19.29 20.24
CA ILE A 365 6.29 18.64 18.92
C ILE A 365 4.88 18.11 18.57
N PRO A 366 4.21 17.31 19.43
CA PRO A 366 2.82 16.88 19.15
C PRO A 366 1.86 18.06 19.03
N CYS A 367 2.09 19.15 19.78
CA CYS A 367 1.30 20.37 19.67
C CYS A 367 1.43 20.99 18.27
N PHE A 368 2.65 21.11 17.75
CA PHE A 368 2.92 21.70 16.44
C PHE A 368 2.50 20.79 15.28
N GLU A 369 2.60 19.47 15.42
CA GLU A 369 2.05 18.52 14.45
C GLU A 369 0.54 18.68 14.30
N ASN A 370 -0.20 18.73 15.42
CA ASN A 370 -1.66 18.88 15.41
C ASN A 370 -2.13 20.25 14.89
N ASN A 371 -1.28 21.26 14.94
CA ASN A 371 -1.57 22.63 14.48
C ASN A 371 -0.91 22.99 13.14
N GLY A 372 -0.27 22.03 12.46
CA GLY A 372 0.35 22.25 11.15
C GLY A 372 1.59 23.16 11.17
N LEU A 373 2.25 23.31 12.32
CA LEU A 373 3.45 24.13 12.49
C LEU A 373 4.76 23.33 12.43
N ILE A 374 4.68 21.99 12.43
CA ILE A 374 5.86 21.12 12.52
C ILE A 374 6.84 21.31 11.34
N GLN A 375 6.33 21.45 10.11
CA GLN A 375 7.19 21.69 8.94
C GLN A 375 8.05 22.97 9.08
N ALA A 376 7.47 24.04 9.64
CA ALA A 376 8.23 25.29 9.87
C ALA A 376 9.31 25.10 10.95
N MET A 377 9.04 24.26 11.96
CA MET A 377 10.03 23.86 12.96
C MET A 377 11.15 23.04 12.32
N ASP A 378 10.80 22.02 11.55
CA ASP A 378 11.77 21.10 10.95
C ASP A 378 12.71 21.86 10.01
N HIS A 379 12.17 22.76 9.18
CA HIS A 379 12.99 23.66 8.35
C HIS A 379 13.97 24.51 9.19
N TYR A 380 13.51 25.08 10.31
CA TYR A 380 14.39 25.84 11.21
C TYR A 380 15.50 24.95 11.79
N VAL A 381 15.15 23.74 12.26
CA VAL A 381 16.09 22.75 12.80
C VAL A 381 17.13 22.35 11.74
N TRP A 382 16.72 22.05 10.51
CA TRP A 382 17.64 21.65 9.45
C TRP A 382 18.60 22.77 9.05
N HIS A 383 18.11 24.02 8.95
CA HIS A 383 18.96 25.17 8.68
C HIS A 383 19.99 25.42 9.79
N GLU A 384 19.56 25.33 11.05
CA GLU A 384 20.44 25.53 12.21
C GLU A 384 21.46 24.38 12.34
N ALA A 385 21.04 23.14 12.07
CA ALA A 385 21.92 21.98 12.02
C ALA A 385 22.98 22.13 10.91
N GLY A 386 22.56 22.46 9.68
CA GLY A 386 23.47 22.72 8.56
C GLY A 386 24.50 23.81 8.88
N ARG A 387 24.06 24.91 9.48
CA ARG A 387 24.96 25.99 9.94
C ARG A 387 25.97 25.48 10.98
N GLN A 388 25.53 24.69 11.94
CA GLN A 388 26.38 24.17 13.01
C GLN A 388 27.40 23.14 12.50
N ILE A 389 26.98 22.21 11.65
CA ILE A 389 27.87 21.24 10.98
C ILE A 389 28.97 21.97 10.22
N ARG A 390 28.60 23.02 9.48
CA ARG A 390 29.57 23.85 8.77
C ARG A 390 30.54 24.56 9.71
N ALA A 391 30.07 25.10 10.82
CA ALA A 391 30.93 25.74 11.82
C ALA A 391 31.96 24.74 12.38
N TRP A 392 31.54 23.50 12.70
CA TRP A 392 32.45 22.46 13.15
C TRP A 392 33.45 22.02 12.08
N LYS A 393 32.99 21.87 10.83
CA LYS A 393 33.84 21.51 9.67
C LYS A 393 34.96 22.54 9.47
N ASP A 394 34.63 23.83 9.57
CA ASP A 394 35.60 24.93 9.46
C ASP A 394 36.58 24.97 10.64
N ALA A 395 36.13 24.67 11.85
CA ALA A 395 36.99 24.68 13.05
C ALA A 395 37.94 23.48 13.12
N LEU A 396 37.49 22.28 12.70
CA LEU A 396 38.20 21.03 12.97
C LEU A 396 38.90 20.44 11.74
N GLY A 397 38.48 20.80 10.52
CA GLY A 397 39.02 20.26 9.27
C GLY A 397 38.47 18.89 8.88
N PHE A 398 37.49 18.36 9.60
CA PHE A 398 36.70 17.19 9.25
C PHE A 398 35.27 17.36 9.76
N THR A 399 34.32 16.62 9.19
CA THR A 399 32.92 16.62 9.63
C THR A 399 32.60 15.35 10.44
N VAL A 400 31.70 15.49 11.41
CA VAL A 400 30.94 14.38 11.99
C VAL A 400 29.50 14.53 11.50
N PRO A 401 28.90 13.48 10.92
CA PRO A 401 27.54 13.57 10.40
C PRO A 401 26.54 13.83 11.52
N VAL A 402 25.53 14.63 11.21
CA VAL A 402 24.45 14.95 12.14
C VAL A 402 23.12 14.51 11.56
N SER A 403 22.36 13.76 12.35
CA SER A 403 21.03 13.28 12.00
C SER A 403 19.98 14.29 12.44
N VAL A 404 19.02 14.57 11.56
CA VAL A 404 17.87 15.44 11.82
C VAL A 404 16.57 14.70 11.54
N ASN A 405 15.57 14.94 12.39
CA ASN A 405 14.25 14.36 12.24
C ASN A 405 13.51 14.97 11.05
N MET A 406 12.74 14.15 10.33
CA MET A 406 11.81 14.56 9.28
C MET A 406 10.41 14.09 9.62
N SER A 407 9.46 15.03 9.68
CA SER A 407 8.07 14.69 9.96
C SER A 407 7.43 14.03 8.74
N ARG A 408 6.33 13.30 8.99
CA ARG A 408 5.53 12.71 7.92
C ARG A 408 5.00 13.76 6.95
N ILE A 409 4.69 14.97 7.44
CA ILE A 409 4.16 16.07 6.62
C ILE A 409 5.21 16.55 5.60
N ASP A 410 6.49 16.60 6.00
CA ASP A 410 7.58 16.99 5.10
C ASP A 410 7.75 16.03 3.93
N MET A 411 7.53 14.74 4.17
CA MET A 411 7.64 13.70 3.14
C MET A 411 6.54 13.78 2.08
N TYR A 412 5.44 14.47 2.37
CA TYR A 412 4.41 14.78 1.39
C TYR A 412 4.68 16.06 0.59
N ASP A 413 5.62 16.91 1.03
CA ASP A 413 5.98 18.12 0.29
C ASP A 413 6.71 17.75 -1.01
N PRO A 414 6.17 18.08 -2.19
CA PRO A 414 6.82 17.81 -3.47
C PRO A 414 8.21 18.46 -3.61
N ASN A 415 8.48 19.51 -2.84
CA ASN A 415 9.72 20.29 -2.89
C ASN A 415 10.76 19.89 -1.84
N ILE A 416 10.47 18.92 -0.98
CA ILE A 416 11.36 18.57 0.14
C ILE A 416 12.80 18.31 -0.28
N VAL A 417 12.98 17.62 -1.41
CA VAL A 417 14.31 17.34 -1.98
C VAL A 417 15.06 18.63 -2.31
N TYR A 418 14.39 19.64 -2.86
CA TYR A 418 15.01 20.93 -3.13
C TYR A 418 15.37 21.68 -1.85
N THR A 419 14.48 21.65 -0.85
CA THR A 419 14.70 22.28 0.46
C THR A 419 15.97 21.74 1.13
N VAL A 420 16.14 20.41 1.20
CA VAL A 420 17.32 19.82 1.84
C VAL A 420 18.60 20.07 1.02
N LEU A 421 18.51 20.06 -0.31
CA LEU A 421 19.65 20.41 -1.18
C LEU A 421 20.08 21.88 -1.01
N GLU A 422 19.14 22.81 -0.84
CA GLU A 422 19.45 24.22 -0.59
C GLU A 422 20.24 24.39 0.71
N ILE A 423 19.92 23.60 1.74
CA ILE A 423 20.66 23.61 3.02
C ILE A 423 22.10 23.14 2.82
N LEU A 424 22.31 22.07 2.05
CA LEU A 424 23.66 21.59 1.72
C LEU A 424 24.45 22.62 0.92
N GLU A 425 23.84 23.22 -0.10
CA GLU A 425 24.49 24.22 -0.96
C GLU A 425 24.88 25.47 -0.19
N THR A 426 23.93 26.02 0.60
CA THR A 426 24.12 27.24 1.40
C THR A 426 25.24 27.06 2.44
N ASN A 427 25.34 25.86 3.02
CA ASN A 427 26.34 25.56 4.06
C ASN A 427 27.60 24.86 3.51
N ARG A 428 27.69 24.60 2.19
CA ARG A 428 28.80 23.87 1.55
C ARG A 428 29.07 22.52 2.21
N LEU A 429 28.00 21.75 2.40
CA LEU A 429 28.00 20.41 2.97
C LEU A 429 27.79 19.37 1.86
N GLU A 430 28.21 18.15 2.12
CA GLU A 430 27.90 16.98 1.29
C GLU A 430 26.69 16.24 1.88
N ALA A 431 25.99 15.43 1.08
CA ALA A 431 24.82 14.69 1.57
C ALA A 431 25.17 13.70 2.70
N ALA A 432 26.42 13.24 2.77
CA ALA A 432 26.92 12.41 3.86
C ALA A 432 27.17 13.18 5.18
N ASP A 433 27.16 14.52 5.17
CA ASP A 433 27.34 15.34 6.37
C ASP A 433 26.02 15.50 7.16
N LEU A 434 24.85 15.28 6.53
CA LEU A 434 23.52 15.45 7.11
C LEU A 434 22.66 14.20 6.88
N HIS A 435 22.38 13.45 7.94
CA HIS A 435 21.54 12.26 7.87
C HIS A 435 20.07 12.61 8.15
N LEU A 436 19.14 11.84 7.58
CA LEU A 436 17.70 12.10 7.69
C LEU A 436 17.03 10.96 8.45
N GLU A 437 16.39 11.28 9.57
CA GLU A 437 15.66 10.34 10.42
C GLU A 437 14.16 10.36 10.09
N ILE A 438 13.59 9.18 9.82
CA ILE A 438 12.18 9.01 9.46
C ILE A 438 11.58 7.93 10.35
N THR A 439 10.51 8.26 11.08
CA THR A 439 9.88 7.32 12.02
C THR A 439 9.21 6.14 11.31
N GLU A 440 9.18 4.98 11.96
CA GLU A 440 8.53 3.75 11.48
C GLU A 440 7.07 4.01 11.03
N SER A 441 6.32 4.76 11.83
CA SER A 441 4.90 5.06 11.57
C SER A 441 4.67 5.91 10.32
N ALA A 442 5.67 6.68 9.87
CA ALA A 442 5.56 7.44 8.63
C ALA A 442 5.37 6.52 7.43
N TYR A 443 5.92 5.30 7.46
CA TYR A 443 5.80 4.35 6.36
C TYR A 443 4.46 3.58 6.33
N ALA A 444 3.72 3.48 7.44
CA ALA A 444 2.70 2.45 7.66
C ALA A 444 1.35 2.64 6.94
N GLU A 445 1.00 3.85 6.50
CA GLU A 445 -0.34 4.17 5.99
C GLU A 445 -0.37 4.63 4.52
N ASP A 446 0.77 4.96 3.91
CA ASP A 446 0.83 5.53 2.55
C ASP A 446 2.19 5.28 1.87
N GLU A 447 2.45 4.00 1.58
CA GLU A 447 3.79 3.49 1.25
C GLU A 447 4.41 4.12 0.00
N GLU A 448 3.67 4.36 -1.09
CA GLU A 448 4.30 4.64 -2.39
C GLU A 448 4.97 6.01 -2.50
N GLN A 449 4.30 7.10 -2.08
CA GLN A 449 4.84 8.45 -2.22
C GLN A 449 6.06 8.68 -1.31
N ILE A 450 5.97 8.22 -0.06
CA ILE A 450 7.04 8.37 0.92
C ILE A 450 8.24 7.54 0.47
N ILE A 451 8.04 6.26 0.09
CA ILE A 451 9.13 5.40 -0.41
C ILE A 451 9.82 6.02 -1.62
N GLU A 452 9.08 6.60 -2.57
CA GLU A 452 9.68 7.25 -3.75
C GLU A 452 10.52 8.46 -3.37
N THR A 453 10.02 9.30 -2.45
CA THR A 453 10.75 10.46 -1.94
C THR A 453 12.05 10.03 -1.24
N VAL A 454 11.99 8.99 -0.41
CA VAL A 454 13.17 8.43 0.27
C VAL A 454 14.18 7.84 -0.74
N ARG A 455 13.72 7.14 -1.78
CA ARG A 455 14.60 6.64 -2.86
C ARG A 455 15.31 7.77 -3.58
N ARG A 456 14.61 8.87 -3.86
CA ARG A 456 15.21 10.07 -4.48
C ARG A 456 16.27 10.69 -3.59
N LEU A 457 16.01 10.83 -2.29
CA LEU A 457 17.00 11.33 -1.33
C LEU A 457 18.22 10.40 -1.24
N ARG A 458 18.04 9.08 -1.11
CA ARG A 458 19.17 8.11 -1.14
C ARG A 458 19.96 8.17 -2.44
N ALA A 459 19.30 8.29 -3.58
CA ALA A 459 19.98 8.39 -4.88
C ALA A 459 20.85 9.65 -5.00
N MET A 460 20.58 10.68 -4.20
CA MET A 460 21.38 11.90 -4.09
C MET A 460 22.52 11.79 -3.06
N GLY A 461 22.62 10.66 -2.36
CA GLY A 461 23.68 10.38 -1.39
C GLY A 461 23.33 10.68 0.07
N PHE A 462 22.06 11.02 0.38
CA PHE A 462 21.62 11.11 1.77
C PHE A 462 21.54 9.73 2.41
N LEU A 463 22.02 9.63 3.64
CA LEU A 463 21.87 8.43 4.46
C LEU A 463 20.55 8.53 5.23
N ILE A 464 19.71 7.51 5.09
CA ILE A 464 18.38 7.46 5.69
C ILE A 464 18.38 6.54 6.90
N GLU A 465 18.02 7.10 8.03
CA GLU A 465 17.89 6.39 9.30
C GLU A 465 16.40 6.17 9.59
N MET A 466 15.99 4.92 9.76
CA MET A 466 14.63 4.58 10.18
C MET A 466 14.55 4.61 11.70
N ASP A 467 13.68 5.45 12.25
CA ASP A 467 13.56 5.72 13.68
C ASP A 467 12.38 5.01 14.35
N ASP A 468 12.42 4.90 15.68
CA ASP A 468 11.38 4.31 16.54
C ASP A 468 10.99 2.86 16.20
N PHE A 469 11.91 2.08 15.62
CA PHE A 469 11.62 0.71 15.18
C PHE A 469 11.22 -0.19 16.37
N GLY A 470 10.03 -0.80 16.26
CA GLY A 470 9.43 -1.71 17.22
C GLY A 470 8.41 -1.07 18.18
N THR A 471 8.08 0.20 17.98
CA THR A 471 6.94 0.86 18.64
C THR A 471 5.62 0.62 17.87
N GLY A 472 5.70 0.30 16.58
CA GLY A 472 4.57 0.06 15.67
C GLY A 472 4.32 -1.41 15.32
N TYR A 473 3.38 -1.64 14.39
CA TYR A 473 3.01 -2.97 13.87
C TYR A 473 3.74 -3.30 12.54
N SER A 474 5.01 -2.91 12.38
CA SER A 474 5.73 -3.24 11.14
C SER A 474 5.74 -4.74 10.87
N SER A 475 5.19 -5.11 9.71
CA SER A 475 5.35 -6.46 9.20
C SER A 475 6.78 -6.63 8.69
N LEU A 476 7.45 -7.73 9.05
CA LEU A 476 8.79 -8.07 8.54
C LEU A 476 8.87 -8.05 6.99
N ASN A 477 7.74 -8.24 6.32
CA ASN A 477 7.63 -8.12 4.87
C ASN A 477 7.95 -6.71 4.36
N MET A 478 7.55 -5.68 5.11
CA MET A 478 7.74 -4.27 4.77
C MET A 478 9.21 -3.87 4.82
N LEU A 479 9.95 -4.33 5.84
CA LEU A 479 11.38 -4.01 5.97
C LEU A 479 12.22 -4.41 4.74
N SER A 480 11.83 -5.46 4.03
CA SER A 480 12.55 -5.90 2.82
C SER A 480 12.42 -4.95 1.63
N SER A 481 11.38 -4.09 1.59
CA SER A 481 11.11 -3.17 0.49
C SER A 481 11.40 -1.70 0.84
N LEU A 482 11.57 -1.37 2.12
CA LEU A 482 11.81 -0.02 2.58
C LEU A 482 13.25 0.44 2.29
N PRO A 483 13.44 1.63 1.69
CA PRO A 483 14.76 2.14 1.34
C PRO A 483 15.41 2.86 2.54
N PHE A 484 16.05 2.14 3.45
CA PHE A 484 16.83 2.72 4.56
C PHE A 484 18.28 2.23 4.56
N ASP A 485 19.16 2.95 5.27
CA ASP A 485 20.57 2.64 5.45
C ASP A 485 20.89 2.22 6.89
N VAL A 486 20.12 2.75 7.85
CA VAL A 486 20.30 2.52 9.28
C VAL A 486 18.95 2.22 9.91
N LEU A 487 18.92 1.25 10.81
CA LEU A 487 17.76 0.90 11.63
C LEU A 487 18.03 1.32 13.09
N LYS A 488 17.31 2.32 13.58
CA LYS A 488 17.38 2.77 14.98
C LYS A 488 16.33 2.01 15.81
N LEU A 489 16.79 1.28 16.82
CA LEU A 489 15.95 0.51 17.72
C LEU A 489 15.48 1.38 18.88
N ASP A 490 14.17 1.37 19.14
CA ASP A 490 13.54 2.11 20.23
C ASP A 490 14.16 1.77 21.60
N MET A 491 14.13 2.75 22.52
CA MET A 491 14.71 2.64 23.86
C MET A 491 14.20 1.43 24.65
N ARG A 492 12.99 0.93 24.38
CA ARG A 492 12.44 -0.26 25.05
C ARG A 492 13.26 -1.52 24.78
N PHE A 493 13.94 -1.63 23.64
CA PHE A 493 14.86 -2.74 23.39
C PHE A 493 16.03 -2.73 24.37
N ALA A 494 16.61 -1.57 24.65
CA ALA A 494 17.69 -1.41 25.62
C ALA A 494 17.20 -1.64 27.07
N GLN A 495 15.98 -1.19 27.39
CA GLN A 495 15.41 -1.35 28.73
C GLN A 495 15.03 -2.81 29.04
N ASN A 496 14.44 -3.53 28.09
CA ASN A 496 13.92 -4.88 28.33
C ASN A 496 15.01 -5.98 28.22
N SER A 497 16.03 -5.77 27.39
CA SER A 497 17.09 -6.77 27.10
C SER A 497 18.10 -6.98 28.23
N ALA A 498 18.09 -6.15 29.28
CA ALA A 498 18.93 -6.33 30.46
C ALA A 498 18.55 -7.58 31.29
N SER A 499 17.38 -8.17 31.03
CA SER A 499 16.91 -9.41 31.66
C SER A 499 17.15 -10.64 30.76
N GLU A 500 17.60 -11.76 31.35
CA GLU A 500 17.77 -13.02 30.61
C GLU A 500 16.41 -13.54 30.09
N GLY A 501 16.26 -13.74 28.77
CA GLY A 501 15.02 -14.28 28.21
C GLY A 501 14.72 -13.91 26.76
N LYS A 502 13.42 -13.81 26.45
CA LYS A 502 12.86 -13.59 25.10
C LYS A 502 13.37 -12.32 24.44
N ASP A 503 13.53 -11.24 25.19
CA ASP A 503 13.83 -9.91 24.62
C ASP A 503 15.28 -9.78 24.15
N LYS A 504 16.25 -10.41 24.84
CA LYS A 504 17.64 -10.53 24.35
C LYS A 504 17.73 -11.34 23.05
N TYR A 505 16.92 -12.39 22.92
CA TYR A 505 16.86 -13.18 21.68
C TYR A 505 16.25 -12.38 20.53
N MET A 506 15.15 -11.65 20.78
CA MET A 506 14.51 -10.80 19.77
C MET A 506 15.47 -9.72 19.25
N LEU A 507 16.25 -9.10 20.13
CA LEU A 507 17.29 -8.15 19.75
C LEU A 507 18.30 -8.78 18.76
N GLY A 508 18.78 -10.00 19.05
CA GLY A 508 19.69 -10.73 18.15
C GLY A 508 19.08 -11.08 16.79
N VAL A 509 17.78 -11.39 16.75
CA VAL A 509 17.07 -11.64 15.49
C VAL A 509 16.94 -10.34 14.66
N VAL A 510 16.57 -9.24 15.30
CA VAL A 510 16.41 -7.93 14.63
C VAL A 510 17.75 -7.45 14.06
N THR A 511 18.83 -7.57 14.84
CA THR A 511 20.17 -7.18 14.37
C THR A 511 20.65 -8.04 13.21
N GLU A 512 20.33 -9.33 13.22
CA GLU A 512 20.64 -10.23 12.12
C GLU A 512 19.85 -9.91 10.85
N ILE A 513 18.57 -9.55 10.97
CA ILE A 513 17.75 -9.10 9.83
C ILE A 513 18.32 -7.82 9.22
N ALA A 514 18.60 -6.80 10.04
CA ALA A 514 19.18 -5.55 9.57
C ALA A 514 20.50 -5.77 8.82
N ARG A 515 21.37 -6.64 9.36
CA ARG A 515 22.63 -7.03 8.72
C ARG A 515 22.43 -7.69 7.35
N HIS A 516 21.42 -8.55 7.20
CA HIS A 516 21.08 -9.18 5.91
C HIS A 516 20.49 -8.20 4.90
N LEU A 517 19.82 -7.14 5.37
CA LEU A 517 19.36 -6.03 4.53
C LEU A 517 20.48 -5.05 4.18
N GLY A 518 21.68 -5.22 4.75
CA GLY A 518 22.83 -4.33 4.55
C GLY A 518 22.69 -3.01 5.32
N ALA A 519 21.82 -2.96 6.33
CA ALA A 519 21.61 -1.78 7.18
C ALA A 519 22.41 -1.88 8.48
N LEU A 520 22.92 -0.75 8.96
CA LEU A 520 23.55 -0.65 10.28
C LEU A 520 22.48 -0.58 11.37
N VAL A 521 22.78 -1.10 12.55
CA VAL A 521 21.87 -1.03 13.70
C VAL A 521 22.36 -0.02 14.72
N VAL A 522 21.52 0.98 15.00
CA VAL A 522 21.70 1.91 16.12
C VAL A 522 20.76 1.47 17.24
N THR A 523 21.23 1.38 18.48
CA THR A 523 20.34 1.22 19.64
C THR A 523 20.30 2.48 20.48
N GLU A 524 19.08 2.94 20.74
CA GLU A 524 18.83 4.12 21.54
C GLU A 524 18.57 3.81 23.02
N GLY A 525 18.69 4.83 23.86
CA GLY A 525 18.32 4.73 25.28
C GLY A 525 19.18 3.78 26.10
N VAL A 526 20.44 3.56 25.69
CA VAL A 526 21.40 2.78 26.48
C VAL A 526 21.93 3.65 27.62
N GLU A 527 21.58 3.31 28.86
CA GLU A 527 21.88 4.13 30.04
C GLU A 527 23.00 3.54 30.90
N THR A 528 23.23 2.23 30.83
CA THR A 528 24.16 1.50 31.70
C THR A 528 25.22 0.72 30.93
N GLN A 529 26.36 0.48 31.58
CA GLN A 529 27.43 -0.34 31.00
C GLN A 529 26.99 -1.78 30.69
N GLN A 530 26.14 -2.35 31.55
CA GLN A 530 25.58 -3.69 31.34
C GLN A 530 24.73 -3.75 30.06
N GLN A 531 23.90 -2.74 29.81
CA GLN A 531 23.12 -2.66 28.57
C GLN A 531 24.03 -2.53 27.35
N LEU A 532 25.08 -1.71 27.44
CA LEU A 532 26.07 -1.56 26.36
C LEU A 532 26.74 -2.89 25.99
N GLU A 533 27.12 -3.70 26.98
CA GLU A 533 27.69 -5.03 26.75
C GLU A 533 26.68 -5.96 26.05
N VAL A 534 25.41 -5.96 26.49
CA VAL A 534 24.34 -6.75 25.86
C VAL A 534 24.11 -6.32 24.40
N MET A 535 24.11 -5.01 24.11
CA MET A 535 23.98 -4.51 22.73
C MET A 535 25.14 -4.96 21.85
N LYS A 536 26.35 -4.89 22.38
CA LYS A 536 27.55 -5.32 21.66
C LYS A 536 27.54 -6.83 21.39
N GLU A 537 27.12 -7.64 22.36
CA GLU A 537 26.95 -9.09 22.19
C GLU A 537 25.87 -9.45 21.16
N ALA A 538 24.77 -8.70 21.12
CA ALA A 538 23.71 -8.87 20.14
C ALA A 538 24.11 -8.43 18.72
N GLY A 539 25.27 -7.80 18.57
CA GLY A 539 25.81 -7.35 17.29
C GLY A 539 25.22 -6.04 16.78
N CYS A 540 24.84 -5.12 17.68
CA CYS A 540 24.54 -3.74 17.34
C CYS A 540 25.83 -2.99 16.95
N ASP A 541 25.78 -2.21 15.88
CA ASP A 541 26.94 -1.51 15.35
C ASP A 541 27.21 -0.19 16.09
N ILE A 542 26.12 0.55 16.37
CA ILE A 542 26.16 1.90 16.92
C ILE A 542 25.26 1.97 18.16
N VAL A 543 25.71 2.70 19.17
CA VAL A 543 24.95 2.94 20.40
C VAL A 543 24.82 4.43 20.67
N GLN A 544 23.61 4.83 21.07
CA GLN A 544 23.27 6.16 21.52
C GLN A 544 22.54 6.09 22.87
N GLY A 545 22.97 6.89 23.83
CA GLY A 545 22.32 6.93 25.14
C GLY A 545 23.18 7.53 26.24
N TYR A 546 22.61 7.58 27.44
CA TYR A 546 23.22 8.26 28.59
C TYR A 546 24.44 7.53 29.15
N VAL A 547 24.68 6.28 28.73
CA VAL A 547 25.91 5.56 29.02
C VAL A 547 27.15 6.34 28.55
N PHE A 548 27.02 7.09 27.45
CA PHE A 548 28.08 7.98 26.93
C PHE A 548 27.82 9.43 27.30
N SER A 549 26.67 9.97 26.89
CA SER A 549 26.28 11.36 27.18
C SER A 549 24.78 11.57 26.94
N PRO A 550 24.11 12.37 27.78
CA PRO A 550 22.84 12.96 27.40
C PRO A 550 23.03 13.96 26.24
N PRO A 551 21.94 14.44 25.61
CA PRO A 551 22.00 15.54 24.66
C PRO A 551 22.62 16.79 25.30
N VAL A 552 23.59 17.42 24.64
CA VAL A 552 24.33 18.59 25.15
C VAL A 552 24.33 19.74 24.16
N PRO A 553 24.46 21.01 24.62
CA PRO A 553 24.63 22.15 23.72
C PRO A 553 25.89 22.00 22.84
N ALA A 554 25.91 22.69 21.69
CA ALA A 554 27.02 22.63 20.73
C ALA A 554 28.40 22.84 21.37
N GLU A 555 28.55 23.84 22.25
CA GLU A 555 29.81 24.16 22.94
C GLU A 555 30.35 22.99 23.77
N LYS A 556 29.47 22.20 24.40
CA LYS A 556 29.87 21.00 25.15
C LYS A 556 30.10 19.83 24.21
N PHE A 557 29.37 19.75 23.10
CA PHE A 557 29.55 18.68 22.11
C PHE A 557 30.95 18.74 21.46
N GLU A 558 31.51 19.94 21.30
CA GLU A 558 32.84 20.17 20.73
C GLU A 558 33.98 19.45 21.47
N THR A 559 33.81 19.09 22.75
CA THR A 559 34.82 18.29 23.47
C THR A 559 34.94 16.89 22.87
N PHE A 560 33.83 16.24 22.50
CA PHE A 560 33.84 14.92 21.85
C PHE A 560 34.49 14.98 20.47
N LEU A 561 34.27 16.08 19.74
CA LEU A 561 34.86 16.29 18.42
C LEU A 561 36.38 16.48 18.49
N THR A 562 36.86 17.16 19.53
CA THR A 562 38.30 17.38 19.74
C THR A 562 39.01 16.06 20.10
N ASP A 563 38.41 15.23 20.94
CA ASP A 563 38.93 13.90 21.27
C ASP A 563 38.98 12.99 20.04
N ALA A 564 37.96 13.03 19.18
CA ALA A 564 37.93 12.29 17.92
C ALA A 564 39.04 12.71 16.93
N LYS A 565 39.42 13.99 16.91
CA LYS A 565 40.53 14.51 16.09
C LYS A 565 41.87 13.89 16.50
N THR A 566 42.13 13.84 17.80
CA THR A 566 43.37 13.33 18.39
C THR A 566 43.64 11.86 18.01
N HIS A 567 42.59 11.05 17.89
CA HIS A 567 42.68 9.65 17.44
C HIS A 567 42.84 9.48 15.93
N LYS A 568 42.29 10.40 15.12
CA LYS A 568 42.39 10.34 13.64
C LYS A 568 43.81 10.67 13.17
N ASP A 569 44.50 11.57 13.88
CA ASP A 569 45.90 11.93 13.61
C ASP A 569 46.87 10.78 13.97
N SER A 570 46.54 9.91 14.94
CA SER A 570 47.38 8.74 15.28
C SER A 570 47.25 7.54 14.32
N ILE A 571 46.17 7.44 13.55
CA ILE A 571 45.90 6.30 12.66
C ILE A 571 46.48 6.53 11.25
N ASN A 572 46.82 7.77 10.91
CA ASN A 572 47.32 8.12 9.58
C ASN A 572 48.78 7.70 9.32
N GLU A 573 49.51 7.19 10.33
CA GLU A 573 50.87 6.63 10.17
C GLU A 573 50.90 5.10 9.96
N GLU A 574 49.84 4.36 10.29
CA GLU A 574 49.84 2.87 10.23
C GLU A 574 49.08 2.27 9.03
N ARG A 575 48.23 3.05 8.34
CA ARG A 575 47.34 2.53 7.29
C ARG A 575 47.94 2.42 5.88
N THR A 576 49.21 2.80 5.67
CA THR A 576 49.86 2.77 4.34
C THR A 576 50.63 1.47 4.02
N ARG A 577 50.33 0.33 4.66
CA ARG A 577 51.11 -0.91 4.43
C ARG A 577 50.40 -2.19 3.98
N GLU A 578 49.08 -2.28 3.90
CA GLU A 578 48.46 -3.55 3.48
C GLU A 578 47.30 -3.38 2.50
N ILE A 579 47.64 -3.03 1.25
CA ILE A 579 46.82 -3.39 0.09
C ILE A 579 47.77 -3.75 -1.06
N ALA A 580 48.11 -5.03 -1.19
CA ALA A 580 48.42 -5.69 -2.47
C ALA A 580 48.76 -7.18 -2.28
N LYS A 581 48.21 -8.00 -3.20
CA LYS A 581 48.60 -9.37 -3.66
C LYS A 581 47.75 -10.54 -3.16
N THR A 582 47.42 -11.57 -3.93
CA THR A 582 47.40 -11.88 -5.39
C THR A 582 46.63 -13.21 -5.53
N GLU A 583 46.00 -13.43 -6.67
CA GLU A 583 45.38 -14.68 -7.12
C GLU A 583 46.33 -15.90 -7.20
N GLN A 584 45.69 -17.08 -7.26
CA GLN A 584 45.88 -18.16 -8.25
C GLN A 584 46.30 -19.56 -7.72
N GLY A 585 45.53 -20.59 -8.11
CA GLY A 585 45.92 -22.01 -8.02
C GLY A 585 44.75 -23.00 -8.20
N PHE A 586 44.79 -23.81 -9.27
CA PHE A 586 43.70 -24.60 -9.87
C PHE A 586 43.88 -26.13 -9.66
N PHE A 587 42.78 -26.83 -9.33
CA PHE A 587 42.43 -28.27 -9.47
C PHE A 587 43.28 -29.39 -8.83
N THR A 588 42.67 -30.21 -7.97
CA THR A 588 42.21 -31.60 -8.29
C THR A 588 41.71 -32.36 -7.05
N SER A 589 40.40 -32.61 -6.94
CA SER A 589 39.78 -33.83 -6.33
C SER A 589 38.25 -33.78 -6.45
N VAL A 590 37.75 -33.61 -7.68
CA VAL A 590 36.36 -33.29 -8.05
C VAL A 590 35.32 -34.38 -7.73
N PHE A 591 35.76 -35.59 -7.40
CA PHE A 591 34.93 -36.78 -7.13
C PHE A 591 33.95 -36.75 -5.94
N ARG A 592 34.49 -36.45 -4.75
CA ARG A 592 33.94 -36.92 -3.45
C ARG A 592 33.61 -35.84 -2.43
N TRP A 593 34.11 -34.62 -2.65
CA TRP A 593 33.83 -33.46 -1.81
C TRP A 593 32.47 -32.81 -2.13
N TRP A 594 31.93 -33.08 -3.33
CA TRP A 594 30.79 -32.35 -3.90
C TRP A 594 29.43 -32.69 -3.26
N GLU A 595 29.27 -33.88 -2.67
CA GLU A 595 28.01 -34.29 -2.00
C GLU A 595 27.87 -33.77 -0.56
N GLU A 596 28.98 -33.47 0.12
CA GLU A 596 28.96 -33.08 1.55
C GLU A 596 29.07 -31.56 1.77
N HIS A 597 29.58 -30.77 0.81
CA HIS A 597 30.06 -29.40 1.09
C HIS A 597 29.53 -28.27 0.19
N VAL A 598 28.57 -28.52 -0.70
CA VAL A 598 27.99 -27.44 -1.53
C VAL A 598 26.79 -26.81 -0.83
N ARG A 599 27.08 -25.99 0.21
CA ARG A 599 26.30 -24.79 0.54
C ARG A 599 26.68 -23.71 -0.45
N MET A 600 26.07 -23.73 -1.63
CA MET A 600 26.23 -22.64 -2.61
C MET A 600 24.91 -21.91 -2.68
N SER A 601 24.92 -20.62 -2.35
CA SER A 601 23.75 -19.76 -2.54
C SER A 601 23.34 -19.78 -4.02
N MET A 602 22.04 -19.76 -4.29
CA MET A 602 21.50 -19.67 -5.64
C MET A 602 22.13 -18.51 -6.41
N GLY A 603 22.50 -17.43 -5.71
CA GLY A 603 23.22 -16.29 -6.28
C GLY A 603 24.55 -16.68 -6.92
N LYS A 604 25.41 -17.41 -6.20
CA LYS A 604 26.71 -17.85 -6.73
C LYS A 604 26.58 -18.84 -7.89
N ALA A 605 25.61 -19.77 -7.81
CA ALA A 605 25.32 -20.70 -8.90
C ALA A 605 24.85 -19.97 -10.16
N SER A 606 23.93 -19.01 -9.99
CA SER A 606 23.39 -18.21 -11.09
C SER A 606 24.47 -17.36 -11.75
N LEU A 607 25.35 -16.75 -10.96
CA LEU A 607 26.45 -15.93 -11.49
C LEU A 607 27.41 -16.77 -12.36
N ILE A 608 27.73 -17.99 -11.93
CA ILE A 608 28.58 -18.91 -12.71
C ILE A 608 27.89 -19.30 -14.01
N PHE A 609 26.61 -19.67 -13.99
CA PHE A 609 25.87 -20.03 -15.19
C PHE A 609 25.71 -18.86 -16.17
N ILE A 610 25.45 -17.65 -15.66
CA ILE A 610 25.38 -16.42 -16.48
C ILE A 610 26.74 -16.13 -17.11
N SER A 611 27.82 -16.25 -16.35
CA SER A 611 29.19 -16.04 -16.86
C SER A 611 29.54 -17.03 -17.97
N ILE A 612 29.21 -18.31 -17.79
CA ILE A 612 29.42 -19.34 -18.81
C ILE A 612 28.58 -19.07 -20.06
N ALA A 613 27.30 -18.71 -19.90
CA ALA A 613 26.41 -18.39 -21.01
C ALA A 613 26.89 -17.16 -21.80
N PHE A 614 27.36 -16.12 -21.09
CA PHE A 614 27.91 -14.92 -21.71
C PHE A 614 29.18 -15.21 -22.52
N LEU A 615 30.13 -15.95 -21.93
CA LEU A 615 31.37 -16.33 -22.63
C LEU A 615 31.09 -17.20 -23.87
N ALA A 616 30.14 -18.14 -23.77
CA ALA A 616 29.73 -18.96 -24.91
C ALA A 616 29.07 -18.12 -26.01
N ALA A 617 28.21 -17.17 -25.66
CA ALA A 617 27.57 -16.26 -26.61
C ALA A 617 28.60 -15.36 -27.32
N ALA A 618 29.56 -14.80 -26.57
CA ALA A 618 30.62 -13.99 -27.14
C ALA A 618 31.52 -14.79 -28.11
N ALA A 619 31.88 -16.02 -27.76
CA ALA A 619 32.64 -16.92 -28.63
C ALA A 619 31.88 -17.26 -29.92
N LEU A 620 30.57 -17.51 -29.82
CA LEU A 620 29.72 -17.80 -30.97
C LEU A 620 29.60 -16.59 -31.91
N TYR A 621 29.45 -15.38 -31.35
CA TYR A 621 29.40 -14.14 -32.12
C TYR A 621 30.71 -13.90 -32.90
N LEU A 622 31.86 -14.11 -32.25
CA LEU A 622 33.16 -14.01 -32.91
C LEU A 622 33.33 -15.04 -34.03
N ALA A 623 32.92 -16.29 -33.79
CA ALA A 623 32.96 -17.35 -34.79
C ALA A 623 32.07 -17.03 -36.01
N ASP A 624 30.86 -16.52 -35.78
CA ASP A 624 29.92 -16.10 -36.83
C ASP A 624 30.48 -14.95 -37.68
N SER A 625 31.09 -13.96 -37.02
CA SER A 625 31.75 -12.84 -37.70
C SER A 625 32.90 -13.31 -38.61
N LEU A 626 33.73 -14.25 -38.13
CA LEU A 626 34.83 -14.83 -38.90
C LEU A 626 34.33 -15.66 -40.10
N VAL A 627 33.29 -16.46 -39.91
CA VAL A 627 32.65 -17.25 -40.99
C VAL A 627 32.06 -16.32 -42.05
N THR A 628 31.37 -15.27 -41.63
CA THR A 628 30.80 -14.26 -42.55
C THR A 628 31.89 -13.60 -43.39
N SER A 629 33.01 -13.19 -42.76
CA SER A 629 34.16 -12.63 -43.48
C SER A 629 34.77 -13.64 -44.45
N GLY A 630 34.98 -14.88 -44.02
CA GLY A 630 35.51 -15.94 -44.87
C GLY A 630 34.64 -16.24 -46.10
N TYR A 631 33.32 -16.22 -45.93
CA TYR A 631 32.37 -16.41 -47.03
C TYR A 631 32.51 -15.32 -48.10
N GLN A 632 32.60 -14.05 -47.69
CA GLN A 632 32.82 -12.93 -48.62
C GLN A 632 34.14 -13.06 -49.41
N HIS A 633 35.20 -13.58 -48.78
CA HIS A 633 36.46 -13.85 -49.47
C HIS A 633 36.33 -15.00 -50.49
N MET A 634 35.61 -16.06 -50.13
CA MET A 634 35.35 -17.20 -51.02
C MET A 634 34.47 -16.81 -52.23
N GLU A 635 33.48 -15.95 -52.00
CA GLU A 635 32.62 -15.39 -53.05
C GLU A 635 33.46 -14.62 -54.09
N ARG A 636 34.30 -13.67 -53.64
CA ARG A 636 35.20 -12.91 -54.54
C ARG A 636 36.18 -13.80 -55.30
N ALA A 637 36.72 -14.85 -54.66
CA ALA A 637 37.61 -15.80 -55.34
C ALA A 637 36.86 -16.59 -56.43
N SER A 638 35.61 -16.97 -56.17
CA SER A 638 34.76 -17.67 -57.15
C SER A 638 34.35 -16.76 -58.31
N GLU A 639 34.01 -15.49 -58.05
CA GLU A 639 33.74 -14.50 -59.09
C GLU A 639 34.95 -14.29 -60.01
N ARG A 640 36.16 -14.17 -59.45
CA ARG A 640 37.41 -14.06 -60.23
C ARG A 640 37.62 -15.28 -61.13
N TYR A 641 37.40 -16.48 -60.62
CA TYR A 641 37.51 -17.72 -61.41
C TYR A 641 36.52 -17.74 -62.58
N ILE A 642 35.25 -17.41 -62.33
CA ILE A 642 34.20 -17.36 -63.37
C ILE A 642 34.56 -16.33 -64.46
N LEU A 643 34.97 -15.13 -64.05
CA LEU A 643 35.34 -14.07 -65.00
C LEU A 643 36.60 -14.44 -65.81
N ALA A 644 37.59 -15.10 -65.20
CA ALA A 644 38.77 -15.59 -65.91
C ALA A 644 38.40 -16.63 -66.98
N GLN A 645 37.51 -17.57 -66.64
CA GLN A 645 37.01 -18.58 -67.57
C GLN A 645 36.24 -17.95 -68.75
N GLN A 646 35.33 -17.01 -68.47
CA GLN A 646 34.60 -16.29 -69.52
C GLN A 646 35.52 -15.48 -70.43
N SER A 647 36.52 -14.81 -69.86
CA SER A 647 37.49 -14.03 -70.63
C SER A 647 38.34 -14.94 -71.54
N SER A 648 38.74 -16.12 -71.06
CA SER A 648 39.43 -17.12 -71.89
C SER A 648 38.63 -17.54 -73.12
N VAL A 649 37.34 -17.84 -72.96
CA VAL A 649 36.46 -18.24 -74.07
C VAL A 649 36.27 -17.10 -75.08
N ASN A 650 36.12 -15.87 -74.59
CA ASN A 650 35.94 -14.70 -75.44
C ASN A 650 37.22 -14.33 -76.22
N LEU A 651 38.41 -14.56 -75.66
CA LEU A 651 39.68 -14.38 -76.35
C LEU A 651 39.82 -15.31 -77.56
N GLU A 652 39.48 -16.58 -77.39
CA GLU A 652 39.55 -17.61 -78.44
C GLU A 652 38.51 -17.34 -79.54
N THR A 653 37.24 -17.19 -79.14
CA THR A 653 36.12 -17.03 -80.08
C THR A 653 36.24 -15.73 -80.90
N GLY A 654 36.66 -14.62 -80.27
CA GLY A 654 36.84 -13.35 -80.98
C GLY A 654 38.01 -13.39 -81.98
N SER A 655 39.10 -14.08 -81.63
CA SER A 655 40.27 -14.26 -82.49
C SER A 655 39.93 -15.09 -83.74
N ASP A 656 39.19 -16.19 -83.56
CA ASP A 656 38.85 -17.08 -84.67
C ASP A 656 37.83 -16.47 -85.61
N TYR A 657 36.86 -15.72 -85.07
CA TYR A 657 35.91 -14.98 -85.88
C TYR A 657 36.60 -13.96 -86.81
N LEU A 658 37.54 -13.16 -86.29
CA LEU A 658 38.30 -12.20 -87.11
C LEU A 658 39.10 -12.92 -88.21
N THR A 659 39.75 -14.04 -87.88
CA THR A 659 40.48 -14.87 -88.85
C THR A 659 39.57 -15.43 -89.94
N GLU A 660 38.38 -15.90 -89.60
CA GLU A 660 37.38 -16.37 -90.56
C GLU A 660 36.99 -15.23 -91.52
N LYS A 661 36.65 -14.05 -90.98
CA LYS A 661 36.19 -12.91 -91.79
C LYS A 661 37.25 -12.35 -92.73
N VAL A 662 38.51 -12.25 -92.30
CA VAL A 662 39.59 -11.81 -93.21
C VAL A 662 39.85 -12.84 -94.31
N ARG A 663 39.79 -14.14 -94.01
CA ARG A 663 39.96 -15.21 -94.99
C ARG A 663 38.82 -15.24 -96.01
N ASP A 664 37.59 -15.12 -95.54
CA ASP A 664 36.42 -15.01 -96.40
C ASP A 664 36.54 -13.82 -97.34
N PHE A 665 36.95 -12.66 -96.82
CA PHE A 665 37.17 -11.48 -97.65
C PHE A 665 38.31 -11.68 -98.66
N ALA A 666 39.43 -12.27 -98.24
CA ALA A 666 40.56 -12.58 -99.13
C ALA A 666 40.14 -13.45 -100.33
N VAL A 667 39.30 -14.46 -100.09
CA VAL A 667 38.86 -15.43 -101.12
C VAL A 667 37.71 -14.89 -101.96
N THR A 668 36.66 -14.35 -101.32
CA THR A 668 35.40 -13.99 -102.00
C THR A 668 35.39 -12.54 -102.47
N GLY A 669 36.05 -11.65 -101.72
CA GLY A 669 36.00 -10.19 -101.93
C GLY A 669 34.64 -9.59 -101.60
N ASP A 670 33.78 -10.32 -100.88
CA ASP A 670 32.51 -9.79 -100.40
C ASP A 670 32.75 -8.73 -99.33
N ILE A 671 32.36 -7.49 -99.63
CA ILE A 671 32.52 -6.35 -98.73
C ILE A 671 31.81 -6.55 -97.38
N ARG A 672 30.81 -7.45 -97.29
CA ARG A 672 30.16 -7.79 -96.02
C ARG A 672 31.14 -8.43 -95.03
N SER A 673 32.01 -9.35 -95.48
CA SER A 673 33.02 -9.96 -94.61
C SER A 673 34.03 -8.94 -94.09
N LEU A 674 34.35 -7.92 -94.89
CA LEU A 674 35.17 -6.79 -94.43
C LEU A 674 34.44 -5.97 -93.35
N LYS A 675 33.16 -5.66 -93.56
CA LYS A 675 32.36 -4.92 -92.56
C LYS A 675 32.20 -5.72 -91.26
N ASP A 676 31.94 -7.02 -91.34
CA ASP A 676 31.81 -7.90 -90.18
C ASP A 676 33.12 -7.99 -89.39
N TYR A 677 34.28 -8.03 -90.07
CA TYR A 677 35.59 -7.97 -89.42
C TYR A 677 35.75 -6.69 -88.60
N PHE A 678 35.49 -5.52 -89.20
CA PHE A 678 35.65 -4.25 -88.50
C PHE A 678 34.55 -3.99 -87.47
N GLN A 679 33.35 -4.56 -87.65
CA GLN A 679 32.31 -4.56 -86.62
C GLN A 679 32.80 -5.31 -85.37
N GLU A 680 33.40 -6.49 -85.52
CA GLU A 680 33.96 -7.22 -84.38
C GLU A 680 35.19 -6.52 -83.78
N ALA A 681 36.10 -6.01 -84.62
CA ALA A 681 37.34 -5.39 -84.17
C ALA A 681 37.14 -4.03 -83.47
N ASP A 682 36.23 -3.19 -83.97
CA ASP A 682 36.08 -1.81 -83.51
C ASP A 682 34.81 -1.54 -82.70
N VAL A 683 33.75 -2.34 -82.87
CA VAL A 683 32.44 -2.08 -82.22
C VAL A 683 32.14 -3.12 -81.14
N THR A 684 32.09 -4.41 -81.48
CA THR A 684 31.77 -5.47 -80.51
C THR A 684 32.93 -5.72 -79.54
N ARG A 685 34.17 -5.62 -80.02
CA ARG A 685 35.41 -5.65 -79.23
C ARG A 685 35.50 -6.80 -78.24
N ARG A 686 34.88 -7.97 -78.50
CA ARG A 686 34.79 -9.06 -77.48
C ARG A 686 36.17 -9.50 -77.01
N ARG A 687 37.11 -9.61 -77.94
CA ARG A 687 38.51 -9.90 -77.64
C ARG A 687 39.16 -8.82 -76.80
N ASN A 688 38.99 -7.53 -77.14
CA ASN A 688 39.62 -6.43 -76.42
C ASN A 688 39.03 -6.26 -75.01
N HIS A 689 37.72 -6.41 -74.86
CA HIS A 689 37.05 -6.44 -73.54
C HIS A 689 37.54 -7.62 -72.68
N ALA A 690 37.78 -8.78 -73.29
CA ALA A 690 38.36 -9.92 -72.59
C ALA A 690 39.81 -9.65 -72.17
N VAL A 691 40.63 -9.00 -73.01
CA VAL A 691 41.99 -8.56 -72.64
C VAL A 691 41.95 -7.58 -71.46
N ASP A 692 41.07 -6.58 -71.49
CA ASP A 692 40.96 -5.60 -70.41
C ASP A 692 40.47 -6.26 -69.11
N SER A 693 39.52 -7.18 -69.20
CA SER A 693 39.04 -7.97 -68.05
C SER A 693 40.18 -8.80 -67.44
N VAL A 694 40.98 -9.46 -68.27
CA VAL A 694 42.16 -10.22 -67.82
C VAL A 694 43.19 -9.29 -67.17
N LYS A 695 43.46 -8.11 -67.75
CA LYS A 695 44.36 -7.12 -67.14
C LYS A 695 43.88 -6.68 -65.77
N THR A 696 42.58 -6.46 -65.57
CA THR A 696 42.04 -6.12 -64.24
C THR A 696 42.16 -7.26 -63.21
N MET A 697 42.25 -8.52 -63.66
CA MET A 697 42.47 -9.67 -62.76
C MET A 697 43.93 -9.84 -62.39
N LEU A 698 44.84 -9.38 -63.24
CA LEU A 698 46.29 -9.44 -63.03
C LEU A 698 46.70 -8.28 -62.11
N ALA A 699 46.80 -8.54 -60.81
CA ALA A 699 47.21 -7.55 -59.81
C ALA A 699 48.70 -7.17 -59.88
N ASP A 700 49.53 -8.01 -60.53
CA ASP A 700 50.97 -7.83 -60.66
C ASP A 700 51.40 -7.94 -62.13
N GLU A 701 51.95 -6.85 -62.68
CA GLU A 701 52.49 -6.76 -64.03
C GLU A 701 53.72 -7.67 -64.25
N ASN A 702 54.33 -8.19 -63.17
CA ASN A 702 55.43 -9.15 -63.26
C ASN A 702 54.98 -10.61 -63.29
N SER A 703 53.69 -10.90 -63.11
CA SER A 703 53.15 -12.25 -63.14
C SER A 703 53.41 -12.94 -64.49
N ALA A 704 53.62 -14.26 -64.45
CA ALA A 704 53.86 -15.04 -65.66
C ALA A 704 52.72 -14.88 -66.67
N ALA A 705 51.46 -14.93 -66.20
CA ALA A 705 50.28 -14.72 -67.04
C ALA A 705 50.24 -13.34 -67.72
N TYR A 706 50.68 -12.27 -67.04
CA TYR A 706 50.73 -10.94 -67.65
C TYR A 706 51.75 -10.86 -68.80
N LYS A 707 52.93 -11.46 -68.63
CA LYS A 707 53.96 -11.51 -69.68
C LYS A 707 53.48 -12.26 -70.91
N GLU A 708 52.84 -13.42 -70.70
CA GLU A 708 52.24 -14.20 -71.78
C GLU A 708 51.13 -13.43 -72.51
N LEU A 709 50.28 -12.70 -71.79
CA LEU A 709 49.25 -11.85 -72.40
C LEU A 709 49.84 -10.69 -73.21
N ALA A 710 50.87 -10.03 -72.69
CA ALA A 710 51.53 -8.91 -73.34
C ALA A 710 52.18 -9.36 -74.66
N GLU A 711 52.84 -10.52 -74.66
CA GLU A 711 53.45 -11.11 -75.86
C GLU A 711 52.38 -11.51 -76.90
N ALA A 712 51.29 -12.15 -76.47
CA ALA A 712 50.16 -12.49 -77.34
C ALA A 712 49.54 -11.23 -78.00
N LEU A 713 49.41 -10.14 -77.25
CA LEU A 713 48.86 -8.89 -77.77
C LEU A 713 49.80 -8.22 -78.78
N SER A 714 51.11 -8.26 -78.51
CA SER A 714 52.15 -7.77 -79.44
C SER A 714 52.08 -8.52 -80.78
N LEU A 715 52.14 -9.86 -80.74
CA LEU A 715 52.04 -10.72 -81.92
C LEU A 715 50.70 -10.55 -82.65
N SER A 716 49.60 -10.33 -81.91
CA SER A 716 48.30 -10.08 -82.54
C SER A 716 48.26 -8.75 -83.30
N ASN A 717 48.94 -7.71 -82.82
CA ASN A 717 49.00 -6.43 -83.54
C ASN A 717 49.80 -6.58 -84.84
N GLU A 718 50.89 -7.35 -84.81
CA GLU A 718 51.66 -7.69 -86.01
C GLU A 718 50.83 -8.50 -87.02
N LEU A 719 50.08 -9.50 -86.56
CA LEU A 719 49.18 -10.29 -87.40
C LEU A 719 48.09 -9.41 -88.04
N MET A 720 47.52 -8.47 -87.29
CA MET A 720 46.49 -7.56 -87.79
C MET A 720 47.02 -6.67 -88.94
N ASN A 721 48.29 -6.29 -88.89
CA ASN A 721 48.92 -5.57 -90.00
C ASN A 721 49.04 -6.42 -91.28
N LEU A 722 49.33 -7.72 -91.14
CA LEU A 722 49.31 -8.67 -92.27
C LEU A 722 47.90 -8.84 -92.85
N GLU A 723 46.88 -8.92 -91.98
CA GLU A 723 45.47 -8.98 -92.37
C GLU A 723 45.04 -7.72 -93.14
N TYR A 724 45.38 -6.54 -92.64
CA TYR A 724 45.11 -5.28 -93.32
C TYR A 724 45.80 -5.20 -94.68
N ARG A 725 47.05 -5.69 -94.78
CA ARG A 725 47.76 -5.73 -96.05
C ARG A 725 47.10 -6.68 -97.05
N ALA A 726 46.62 -7.84 -96.61
CA ALA A 726 45.84 -8.75 -97.44
C ALA A 726 44.51 -8.12 -97.90
N MET A 727 43.77 -7.47 -97.00
CA MET A 727 42.54 -6.75 -97.34
C MET A 727 42.80 -5.64 -98.37
N LYS A 728 43.89 -4.89 -98.24
CA LYS A 728 44.31 -3.85 -99.21
C LYS A 728 44.57 -4.44 -100.60
N TYR A 729 45.20 -5.61 -100.70
CA TYR A 729 45.38 -6.29 -101.99
C TYR A 729 44.04 -6.68 -102.63
N VAL A 730 43.07 -7.18 -101.85
CA VAL A 730 41.72 -7.49 -102.36
C VAL A 730 41.02 -6.23 -102.84
N LEU A 731 41.04 -5.16 -102.04
CA LEU A 731 40.42 -3.88 -102.38
C LEU A 731 41.01 -3.27 -103.65
N ALA A 732 42.32 -3.38 -103.84
CA ALA A 732 43.00 -2.90 -105.05
C ALA A 732 42.78 -3.77 -106.30
N SER A 733 42.25 -4.99 -106.13
CA SER A 733 41.94 -5.91 -107.23
C SER A 733 40.51 -5.76 -107.80
N GLY A 734 39.64 -5.00 -107.13
CA GLY A 734 38.24 -4.82 -107.52
C GLY A 734 37.80 -3.36 -107.48
N ASP A 735 36.59 -3.08 -107.95
CA ASP A 735 35.99 -1.74 -107.92
C ASP A 735 35.06 -1.62 -106.71
N TYR A 736 35.58 -1.10 -105.60
CA TYR A 736 34.85 -0.92 -104.34
C TYR A 736 34.58 0.57 -104.11
N ALA A 737 33.36 0.91 -103.70
CA ALA A 737 33.02 2.29 -103.40
C ALA A 737 33.84 2.79 -102.19
N ASP A 738 34.44 3.98 -102.32
CA ASP A 738 35.33 4.54 -101.28
C ASP A 738 34.65 4.69 -99.90
N ARG A 739 33.32 4.89 -99.87
CA ARG A 739 32.53 4.95 -98.63
C ARG A 739 32.49 3.63 -97.85
N ASP A 740 32.70 2.50 -98.50
CA ASP A 740 32.60 1.16 -97.92
C ASP A 740 33.96 0.64 -97.44
N ILE A 741 35.04 1.39 -97.66
CA ILE A 741 36.41 1.06 -97.24
C ILE A 741 36.70 1.72 -95.88
N PRO A 742 37.08 0.93 -94.85
CA PRO A 742 37.47 1.45 -93.54
C PRO A 742 38.66 2.42 -93.60
N PRO A 743 38.68 3.51 -92.80
CA PRO A 743 39.73 4.54 -92.87
C PRO A 743 41.16 4.02 -92.68
N VAL A 744 41.35 3.04 -91.80
CA VAL A 744 42.66 2.43 -91.51
C VAL A 744 43.27 1.72 -92.73
N LEU A 745 42.44 1.29 -93.68
CA LEU A 745 42.91 0.67 -94.92
C LEU A 745 43.26 1.70 -96.01
N LYS A 746 43.01 3.00 -95.79
CA LYS A 746 43.27 4.08 -96.76
C LYS A 746 44.61 4.80 -96.58
N THR A 747 45.25 4.67 -95.42
CA THR A 747 46.38 5.53 -94.99
C THR A 747 47.73 5.17 -95.59
N GLU A 748 47.95 3.91 -95.97
CA GLU A 748 49.18 3.46 -96.65
C GLU A 748 48.81 2.62 -97.87
N GLY A 749 49.18 3.12 -99.06
CA GLY A 749 48.89 2.48 -100.34
C GLY A 749 49.92 1.41 -100.74
N LEU A 750 49.56 0.62 -101.75
CA LEU A 750 50.45 -0.37 -102.36
C LEU A 750 51.77 0.26 -102.83
N THR A 751 52.87 -0.48 -102.64
CA THR A 751 54.19 -0.09 -103.16
C THR A 751 54.18 -0.04 -104.70
N GLU A 752 55.10 0.70 -105.31
CA GLU A 752 55.13 0.85 -106.78
C GLU A 752 55.22 -0.50 -107.53
N ALA A 753 55.95 -1.47 -106.97
CA ALA A 753 56.04 -2.83 -107.51
C ALA A 753 54.72 -3.62 -107.39
N GLU A 754 53.87 -3.30 -106.40
CA GLU A 754 52.59 -3.96 -106.18
C GLU A 754 51.46 -3.35 -107.04
N ARG A 755 51.55 -2.06 -107.39
CA ARG A 755 50.58 -1.40 -108.30
C ARG A 755 50.64 -1.91 -109.74
N GLY A 756 51.78 -2.49 -110.14
CA GLY A 756 51.97 -3.08 -111.47
C GLY A 756 51.42 -4.50 -111.63
N LEU A 757 50.87 -5.10 -110.57
CA LEU A 757 50.33 -6.46 -110.59
C LEU A 757 48.91 -6.49 -111.13
N THR A 758 48.55 -7.58 -111.80
CA THR A 758 47.17 -7.79 -112.27
C THR A 758 46.21 -8.04 -111.10
N PRO A 759 44.91 -7.75 -111.26
CA PRO A 759 43.90 -8.06 -110.24
C PRO A 759 43.95 -9.51 -109.72
N ALA A 760 44.21 -10.48 -110.60
CA ALA A 760 44.31 -11.89 -110.24
C ALA A 760 45.57 -12.19 -109.39
N GLU A 761 46.69 -11.54 -109.67
CA GLU A 761 47.93 -11.67 -108.89
C GLU A 761 47.81 -11.01 -107.52
N LEU A 762 47.12 -9.87 -107.42
CA LEU A 762 46.81 -9.22 -106.13
C LEU A 762 45.92 -10.09 -105.25
N ARG A 763 44.86 -10.68 -105.82
CA ARG A 763 44.01 -11.68 -105.15
C ARG A 763 44.81 -12.87 -104.66
N ALA A 764 45.67 -13.44 -105.51
CA ALA A 764 46.49 -14.58 -105.14
C ALA A 764 47.45 -14.26 -103.99
N LYS A 765 48.08 -13.06 -104.00
CA LYS A 765 48.90 -12.58 -102.89
C LYS A 765 48.10 -12.37 -101.59
N ALA A 766 46.88 -11.83 -101.67
CA ALA A 766 46.01 -11.66 -100.51
C ALA A 766 45.68 -13.01 -99.84
N VAL A 767 45.27 -13.99 -100.65
CA VAL A 767 45.00 -15.36 -100.16
C VAL A 767 46.27 -15.99 -99.60
N GLN A 768 47.42 -15.84 -100.27
CA GLN A 768 48.69 -16.35 -99.76
C GLN A 768 49.07 -15.75 -98.40
N LEU A 769 48.81 -14.46 -98.17
CA LEU A 769 49.11 -13.82 -96.89
C LEU A 769 48.30 -14.39 -95.72
N VAL A 770 47.02 -14.76 -95.91
CA VAL A 770 46.15 -15.20 -94.80
C VAL A 770 45.99 -16.74 -94.71
N PHE A 771 46.46 -17.48 -95.72
CA PHE A 771 46.51 -18.95 -95.72
C PHE A 771 47.95 -19.50 -95.70
N GLY A 772 48.96 -18.65 -95.84
CA GLY A 772 50.37 -19.01 -95.85
C GLY A 772 50.91 -19.48 -94.51
N ASN A 773 52.12 -20.04 -94.53
CA ASN A 773 52.76 -20.59 -93.34
C ASN A 773 53.05 -19.52 -92.27
N GLU A 774 53.47 -18.33 -92.68
CA GLU A 774 53.75 -17.21 -91.77
C GLU A 774 52.51 -16.82 -90.94
N TYR A 775 51.35 -16.68 -91.57
CA TYR A 775 50.09 -16.39 -90.87
C TYR A 775 49.66 -17.51 -89.91
N LYS A 776 49.87 -18.77 -90.30
CA LYS A 776 49.62 -19.93 -89.42
C LYS A 776 50.55 -19.92 -88.21
N GLU A 777 51.83 -19.59 -88.39
CA GLU A 777 52.81 -19.47 -87.30
C GLU A 777 52.44 -18.36 -86.32
N TYR A 778 52.04 -17.17 -86.80
CA TYR A 778 51.55 -16.10 -85.93
C TYR A 778 50.31 -16.53 -85.12
N LYS A 779 49.29 -17.12 -85.77
CA LYS A 779 48.11 -17.62 -85.05
C LYS A 779 48.46 -18.70 -84.03
N GLN A 780 49.40 -19.59 -84.35
CA GLN A 780 49.85 -20.62 -83.43
C GLN A 780 50.54 -20.02 -82.20
N LYS A 781 51.49 -19.08 -82.38
CA LYS A 781 52.17 -18.42 -81.26
C LYS A 781 51.20 -17.63 -80.39
N ILE A 782 50.29 -16.86 -81.00
CA ILE A 782 49.26 -16.11 -80.25
C ILE A 782 48.39 -17.07 -79.45
N PHE A 783 47.99 -18.19 -80.04
CA PHE A 783 47.20 -19.21 -79.34
C PHE A 783 47.98 -19.84 -78.18
N GLU A 784 49.25 -20.18 -78.37
CA GLU A 784 50.11 -20.74 -77.31
C GLU A 784 50.27 -19.78 -76.13
N HIS A 785 50.62 -18.51 -76.38
CA HIS A 785 50.76 -17.49 -75.34
C HIS A 785 49.42 -17.18 -74.65
N THR A 786 48.32 -17.06 -75.40
CA THR A 786 46.98 -16.82 -74.82
C THR A 786 46.55 -18.00 -73.95
N LYS A 787 46.81 -19.24 -74.41
CA LYS A 787 46.50 -20.46 -73.66
C LYS A 787 47.34 -20.59 -72.38
N GLN A 788 48.62 -20.24 -72.43
CA GLN A 788 49.48 -20.25 -71.24
C GLN A 788 49.01 -19.21 -70.21
N CYS A 789 48.69 -17.99 -70.67
CA CYS A 789 48.11 -16.95 -69.81
C CYS A 789 46.82 -17.42 -69.11
N THR A 790 45.87 -17.98 -69.86
CA THR A 790 44.59 -18.42 -69.29
C THR A 790 44.73 -19.62 -68.37
N GLN A 791 45.65 -20.55 -68.67
CA GLN A 791 45.97 -21.68 -67.80
C GLN A 791 46.56 -21.21 -66.45
N GLU A 792 47.49 -20.27 -66.46
CA GLU A 792 48.09 -19.73 -65.23
C GLU A 792 47.08 -18.93 -64.39
N LEU A 793 46.20 -18.16 -65.03
CA LEU A 793 45.11 -17.45 -64.34
C LEU A 793 44.09 -18.39 -63.69
N LEU A 794 43.65 -19.41 -64.43
CA LEU A 794 42.73 -20.42 -63.90
C LEU A 794 43.38 -21.20 -62.75
N ARG A 795 44.65 -21.56 -62.89
CA ARG A 795 45.42 -22.25 -61.84
C ARG A 795 45.53 -21.39 -60.57
N SER A 796 45.91 -20.12 -60.70
CA SER A 796 46.00 -19.20 -59.56
C SER A 796 44.65 -18.99 -58.88
N ALA A 797 43.57 -18.81 -59.65
CA ALA A 797 42.23 -18.63 -59.10
C ALA A 797 41.70 -19.91 -58.42
N GLU A 798 42.05 -21.08 -58.94
CA GLU A 798 41.71 -22.38 -58.35
C GLU A 798 42.51 -22.68 -57.08
N GLU A 799 43.80 -22.34 -57.04
CA GLU A 799 44.65 -22.43 -55.85
C GLU A 799 44.11 -21.53 -54.71
N ASP A 800 43.71 -20.29 -55.02
CA ASP A 800 43.08 -19.40 -54.04
C ASP A 800 41.75 -19.95 -53.54
N ARG A 801 40.89 -20.43 -54.45
CA ARG A 801 39.58 -21.02 -54.11
C ARG A 801 39.71 -22.25 -53.23
N THR A 802 40.64 -23.16 -53.55
CA THR A 802 40.86 -24.40 -52.79
C THR A 802 41.46 -24.10 -51.41
N LYS A 803 42.39 -23.17 -51.31
CA LYS A 803 42.95 -22.72 -50.02
C LYS A 803 41.89 -22.08 -49.14
N LEU A 804 41.03 -21.22 -49.68
CA LEU A 804 39.93 -20.59 -48.93
C LEU A 804 38.86 -21.60 -48.51
N SER A 805 38.52 -22.56 -49.37
CA SER A 805 37.54 -23.62 -49.06
C SER A 805 37.96 -24.45 -47.84
N GLY A 806 39.23 -24.84 -47.75
CA GLY A 806 39.73 -25.62 -46.61
C GLY A 806 39.68 -24.86 -45.27
N HIS A 807 39.91 -23.54 -45.28
CA HIS A 807 39.75 -22.71 -44.08
C HIS A 807 38.28 -22.54 -43.69
N MET A 808 37.38 -22.46 -44.67
CA MET A 808 35.94 -22.34 -44.43
C MET A 808 35.35 -23.59 -43.77
N ASP A 809 35.75 -24.79 -44.19
CA ASP A 809 35.29 -26.04 -43.58
C ASP A 809 35.65 -26.11 -42.08
N LEU A 810 36.87 -25.67 -41.72
CA LEU A 810 37.32 -25.63 -40.33
C LEU A 810 36.52 -24.61 -39.49
N LEU A 811 36.27 -23.41 -40.04
CA LEU A 811 35.50 -22.37 -39.35
C LEU A 811 34.05 -22.80 -39.12
N LEU A 812 33.41 -23.41 -40.12
CA LEU A 812 32.05 -23.96 -40.01
C LEU A 812 31.96 -25.10 -38.97
N PHE A 813 32.98 -25.96 -38.92
CA PHE A 813 33.05 -27.02 -37.90
C PHE A 813 33.13 -26.44 -36.48
N VAL A 814 33.98 -25.44 -36.26
CA VAL A 814 34.12 -24.76 -34.96
C VAL A 814 32.81 -24.05 -34.56
N GLN A 815 32.16 -23.35 -35.49
CA GLN A 815 30.86 -22.71 -35.24
C GLN A 815 29.78 -23.72 -34.85
N THR A 816 29.73 -24.86 -35.55
CA THR A 816 28.78 -25.94 -35.24
C THR A 816 29.00 -26.50 -33.83
N LEU A 817 30.27 -26.73 -33.46
CA LEU A 817 30.64 -27.21 -32.13
C LEU A 817 30.25 -26.22 -31.03
N LEU A 818 30.51 -24.93 -31.23
CA LEU A 818 30.12 -23.86 -30.29
C LEU A 818 28.59 -23.75 -30.15
N THR A 819 27.86 -23.94 -31.24
CA THR A 819 26.39 -23.91 -31.23
C THR A 819 25.83 -25.08 -30.41
N ILE A 820 26.35 -26.29 -30.61
CA ILE A 820 25.96 -27.48 -29.83
C ILE A 820 26.27 -27.27 -28.34
N LEU A 821 27.46 -26.74 -28.03
CA LEU A 821 27.86 -26.44 -26.66
C LEU A 821 26.91 -25.45 -25.99
N MET A 822 26.50 -24.39 -26.70
CA MET A 822 25.57 -23.40 -26.17
C MET A 822 24.18 -23.99 -25.89
N LEU A 823 23.66 -24.85 -26.76
CA LEU A 823 22.42 -25.58 -26.52
C LEU A 823 22.50 -26.47 -25.27
N LEU A 824 23.64 -27.13 -25.07
CA LEU A 824 23.87 -27.98 -23.91
C LEU A 824 23.94 -27.17 -22.60
N VAL A 825 24.59 -26.01 -22.61
CA VAL A 825 24.62 -25.08 -21.46
C VAL A 825 23.21 -24.64 -21.09
N VAL A 826 22.39 -24.23 -22.07
CA VAL A 826 20.99 -23.84 -21.83
C VAL A 826 20.18 -25.00 -21.23
N LEU A 827 20.35 -26.22 -21.76
CA LEU A 827 19.66 -27.40 -21.24
C LEU A 827 20.03 -27.68 -19.77
N VAL A 828 21.31 -27.56 -19.42
CA VAL A 828 21.79 -27.74 -18.04
C VAL A 828 21.17 -26.71 -17.10
N ILE A 829 21.11 -25.44 -17.51
CA ILE A 829 20.48 -24.37 -16.72
C ILE A 829 19.00 -24.66 -16.49
N VAL A 830 18.27 -25.08 -17.53
CA VAL A 830 16.84 -25.41 -17.41
C VAL A 830 16.62 -26.61 -16.47
N LEU A 831 17.44 -27.66 -16.59
CA LEU A 831 17.37 -28.81 -15.71
C LEU A 831 17.68 -28.44 -14.25
N PHE A 832 18.67 -27.57 -14.04
CA PHE A 832 19.01 -27.04 -12.72
C PHE A 832 17.80 -26.33 -12.08
N ILE A 833 17.16 -25.40 -12.79
CA ILE A 833 15.97 -24.68 -12.31
C ILE A 833 14.83 -25.65 -11.98
N ILE A 834 14.55 -26.63 -12.84
CA ILE A 834 13.45 -27.58 -12.64
C ILE A 834 13.68 -28.45 -11.40
N VAL A 835 14.87 -29.04 -11.28
CA VAL A 835 15.18 -30.03 -10.23
C VAL A 835 15.38 -29.34 -8.89
N TRP A 836 16.11 -28.22 -8.85
CA TRP A 836 16.60 -27.63 -7.61
C TRP A 836 15.77 -26.45 -7.10
N ILE A 837 14.94 -25.84 -7.93
CA ILE A 837 14.10 -24.69 -7.54
C ILE A 837 12.63 -25.06 -7.60
N ARG A 838 12.14 -25.40 -8.79
CA ARG A 838 10.71 -25.56 -9.05
C ARG A 838 10.09 -26.71 -8.25
N ASN A 839 10.71 -27.89 -8.26
CA ASN A 839 10.15 -29.08 -7.63
C ASN A 839 10.14 -28.97 -6.08
N PRO A 840 11.22 -28.51 -5.42
CA PRO A 840 11.21 -28.24 -3.97
C PRO A 840 10.16 -27.20 -3.58
N LEU A 841 10.09 -26.07 -4.30
CA LEU A 841 9.13 -25.01 -4.01
C LEU A 841 7.67 -25.51 -4.10
N LYS A 842 7.34 -26.33 -5.10
CA LYS A 842 6.01 -26.96 -5.21
C LYS A 842 5.68 -27.85 -4.02
N ARG A 843 6.64 -28.61 -3.50
CA ARG A 843 6.45 -29.46 -2.32
C ARG A 843 6.25 -28.62 -1.06
N MET A 844 7.05 -27.58 -0.88
CA MET A 844 6.92 -26.65 0.25
C MET A 844 5.54 -25.99 0.26
N VAL A 845 5.09 -25.44 -0.87
CA VAL A 845 3.76 -24.82 -0.98
C VAL A 845 2.63 -25.80 -0.68
N ALA A 846 2.74 -27.06 -1.10
CA ALA A 846 1.76 -28.08 -0.78
C ALA A 846 1.69 -28.37 0.74
N MET A 847 2.84 -28.47 1.42
CA MET A 847 2.91 -28.66 2.87
C MET A 847 2.40 -27.45 3.65
N MET A 848 2.74 -26.23 3.20
CA MET A 848 2.24 -24.99 3.82
C MET A 848 0.71 -24.88 3.70
N ARG A 849 0.14 -25.20 2.53
CA ARG A 849 -1.33 -25.23 2.37
C ARG A 849 -2.02 -26.29 3.21
N ALA A 850 -1.33 -27.40 3.49
CA ALA A 850 -1.82 -28.45 4.39
C ALA A 850 -1.63 -28.10 5.88
N ASN A 851 -1.05 -26.93 6.19
CA ASN A 851 -0.80 -26.44 7.54
C ASN A 851 0.02 -27.43 8.38
N VAL A 852 1.07 -27.99 7.78
CA VAL A 852 2.03 -28.90 8.43
C VAL A 852 3.45 -28.38 8.29
N THR A 853 4.35 -28.83 9.17
CA THR A 853 5.78 -28.48 9.10
C THR A 853 6.40 -28.93 7.78
N VAL A 854 7.21 -28.06 7.19
CA VAL A 854 7.92 -28.27 5.94
C VAL A 854 9.27 -28.91 6.22
N THR A 855 9.63 -29.99 5.52
CA THR A 855 10.97 -30.57 5.64
C THR A 855 12.00 -29.66 4.95
N PRO A 856 13.08 -29.23 5.64
CA PRO A 856 14.10 -28.38 5.03
C PRO A 856 14.81 -29.14 3.91
N ALA A 857 14.57 -28.74 2.65
CA ALA A 857 15.17 -29.38 1.49
C ALA A 857 15.39 -28.37 0.36
N GLY A 858 16.49 -28.51 -0.37
CA GLY A 858 16.87 -27.62 -1.48
C GLY A 858 18.03 -26.69 -1.12
N ALA A 859 18.18 -25.62 -1.91
CA ALA A 859 19.21 -24.60 -1.71
C ALA A 859 19.06 -23.89 -0.34
N GLU A 860 20.12 -23.23 0.10
CA GLU A 860 20.20 -22.55 1.41
C GLU A 860 19.03 -21.58 1.64
N GLU A 861 18.64 -20.83 0.60
CA GLU A 861 17.51 -19.90 0.64
C GLU A 861 16.17 -20.62 0.85
N LEU A 862 15.98 -21.78 0.22
CA LEU A 862 14.75 -22.57 0.40
C LEU A 862 14.73 -23.25 1.77
N ARG A 863 15.88 -23.68 2.28
CA ARG A 863 16.00 -24.18 3.66
C ARG A 863 15.66 -23.10 4.67
N PHE A 864 16.18 -21.90 4.51
CA PHE A 864 15.87 -20.76 5.38
C PHE A 864 14.36 -20.48 5.42
N VAL A 865 13.69 -20.45 4.25
CA VAL A 865 12.23 -20.29 4.18
C VAL A 865 11.49 -21.44 4.89
N SER A 866 11.96 -22.68 4.72
CA SER A 866 11.38 -23.86 5.39
C SER A 866 11.50 -23.78 6.91
N GLU A 867 12.69 -23.42 7.40
CA GLU A 867 13.03 -23.31 8.82
C GLU A 867 12.26 -22.14 9.47
N THR A 868 12.18 -20.99 8.80
CA THR A 868 11.41 -19.82 9.23
C THR A 868 9.92 -20.13 9.31
N TYR A 869 9.34 -20.75 8.27
CA TYR A 869 7.94 -21.16 8.28
C TYR A 869 7.65 -22.13 9.44
N ASN A 870 8.52 -23.10 9.70
CA ASN A 870 8.33 -24.04 10.80
C ASN A 870 8.37 -23.35 12.17
N SER A 871 9.28 -22.38 12.35
CA SER A 871 9.34 -21.58 13.58
C SER A 871 8.05 -20.80 13.82
N ILE A 872 7.55 -20.13 12.77
CA ILE A 872 6.28 -19.38 12.83
C ILE A 872 5.10 -20.33 13.08
N PHE A 873 5.08 -21.49 12.44
CA PHE A 873 4.05 -22.50 12.63
C PHE A 873 4.01 -22.98 14.09
N GLU A 874 5.17 -23.22 14.71
CA GLU A 874 5.26 -23.57 16.13
C GLU A 874 4.84 -22.43 17.06
N GLU A 875 5.24 -21.19 16.77
CA GLU A 875 4.87 -20.02 17.59
C GLU A 875 3.38 -19.71 17.52
N ASN A 876 2.78 -19.80 16.33
CA ASN A 876 1.34 -19.66 16.16
C ASN A 876 0.59 -20.74 16.93
N ARG A 877 1.07 -21.99 16.89
CA ARG A 877 0.49 -23.08 17.71
C ARG A 877 0.55 -22.76 19.21
N ARG A 878 1.71 -22.31 19.72
CA ARG A 878 1.89 -21.94 21.13
C ARG A 878 1.03 -20.73 21.54
N THR A 879 0.88 -19.75 20.65
CA THR A 879 0.05 -18.57 20.87
C THR A 879 -1.43 -18.95 20.92
N HIS A 880 -1.88 -19.84 20.03
CA HIS A 880 -3.23 -20.38 20.06
C HIS A 880 -3.51 -21.15 21.35
N GLU A 881 -2.55 -21.96 21.81
CA GLU A 881 -2.62 -22.67 23.09
C GLU A 881 -2.72 -21.70 24.28
N ARG A 882 -1.94 -20.60 24.29
CA ARG A 882 -2.00 -19.56 25.34
C ARG A 882 -3.28 -18.74 25.32
N LEU A 883 -3.78 -18.36 24.15
CA LEU A 883 -5.06 -17.65 24.01
C LEU A 883 -6.22 -18.51 24.49
N THR A 884 -6.17 -19.81 24.18
CA THR A 884 -7.16 -20.77 24.68
C THR A 884 -7.08 -20.88 26.20
N TYR A 885 -5.88 -20.96 26.78
CA TYR A 885 -5.70 -21.02 28.24
C TYR A 885 -6.16 -19.73 28.95
N GLY A 886 -5.76 -18.54 28.47
CA GLY A 886 -6.14 -17.26 29.06
C GLY A 886 -7.64 -16.94 28.92
N ASN A 887 -8.27 -17.37 27.83
CA ASN A 887 -9.72 -17.21 27.64
C ASN A 887 -10.54 -18.13 28.54
N MET A 888 -9.97 -19.26 29.00
CA MET A 888 -10.70 -20.26 29.79
C MET A 888 -10.36 -20.24 31.29
N HIS A 889 -9.31 -19.53 31.72
CA HIS A 889 -8.87 -19.51 33.12
C HIS A 889 -8.96 -18.12 33.78
N ASP A 890 -9.22 -18.10 35.10
CA ASP A 890 -9.27 -16.89 35.94
C ASP A 890 -7.85 -16.42 36.28
N ALA A 891 -7.56 -15.15 36.01
CA ALA A 891 -6.21 -14.60 36.12
C ALA A 891 -5.65 -14.58 37.55
N LEU A 892 -6.52 -14.49 38.58
CA LEU A 892 -6.10 -14.42 39.97
C LEU A 892 -5.87 -15.81 40.59
N THR A 893 -6.76 -16.76 40.31
CA THR A 893 -6.80 -18.07 40.99
C THR A 893 -6.30 -19.24 40.13
N GLY A 894 -6.17 -19.04 38.82
CA GLY A 894 -5.82 -20.08 37.86
C GLY A 894 -6.85 -21.22 37.78
N LEU A 895 -8.09 -20.98 38.22
CA LEU A 895 -9.24 -21.88 38.01
C LEU A 895 -9.86 -21.64 36.63
N TYR A 896 -10.83 -22.46 36.20
CA TYR A 896 -11.60 -22.11 35.02
C TYR A 896 -12.46 -20.85 35.30
N ASN A 897 -12.60 -19.97 34.32
CA ASN A 897 -13.37 -18.72 34.48
C ASN A 897 -14.85 -18.89 34.06
N ARG A 898 -15.64 -17.81 34.19
CA ARG A 898 -17.05 -17.79 33.78
C ARG A 898 -17.27 -18.18 32.32
N SER A 899 -16.43 -17.71 31.41
CA SER A 899 -16.52 -18.05 29.99
C SER A 899 -16.30 -19.55 29.74
N ALA A 900 -15.35 -20.18 30.44
CA ALA A 900 -15.17 -21.63 30.40
C ALA A 900 -16.35 -22.39 31.01
N TYR A 901 -16.95 -21.90 32.09
CA TYR A 901 -18.16 -22.49 32.65
C TYR A 901 -19.32 -22.46 31.65
N ASP A 902 -19.58 -21.31 31.02
CA ASP A 902 -20.66 -21.15 30.05
C ASP A 902 -20.46 -22.00 28.78
N PHE A 903 -19.21 -22.19 28.38
CA PHE A 903 -18.85 -23.07 27.26
C PHE A 903 -19.01 -24.56 27.63
N MET A 904 -18.41 -25.00 28.75
CA MET A 904 -18.37 -26.41 29.13
C MET A 904 -19.69 -26.94 29.68
N LYS A 905 -20.54 -26.10 30.29
CA LYS A 905 -21.81 -26.56 30.91
C LYS A 905 -22.79 -27.19 29.92
N ASN A 906 -22.75 -26.77 28.65
CA ASN A 906 -23.67 -27.27 27.62
C ASN A 906 -23.28 -28.66 27.10
N ASP A 907 -22.00 -29.02 27.19
CA ASP A 907 -21.47 -30.31 26.72
C ASP A 907 -21.44 -31.38 27.82
N LEU A 908 -21.76 -31.01 29.06
CA LEU A 908 -21.76 -31.90 30.22
C LEU A 908 -23.14 -32.51 30.44
N ASP A 909 -23.19 -33.85 30.46
CA ASP A 909 -24.39 -34.59 30.88
C ASP A 909 -24.60 -34.45 32.39
N MET A 910 -25.44 -33.50 32.79
CA MET A 910 -25.73 -33.22 34.19
C MET A 910 -26.48 -34.35 34.90
N SER A 911 -27.05 -35.35 34.20
CA SER A 911 -27.77 -36.47 34.82
C SER A 911 -26.86 -37.41 35.64
N ARG A 912 -25.55 -37.35 35.42
CA ARG A 912 -24.53 -38.18 36.10
C ARG A 912 -23.55 -37.39 36.95
N ASN A 913 -23.81 -36.09 37.13
CA ASN A 913 -22.90 -35.16 37.79
C ASN A 913 -23.60 -34.44 38.95
N ALA A 914 -22.83 -33.81 39.83
CA ALA A 914 -23.37 -32.92 40.86
C ALA A 914 -22.85 -31.50 40.63
N LEU A 915 -23.74 -30.52 40.77
CA LEU A 915 -23.42 -29.09 40.72
C LEU A 915 -23.35 -28.54 42.14
N LEU A 916 -22.23 -27.87 42.46
CA LEU A 916 -22.02 -27.19 43.73
C LEU A 916 -21.84 -25.69 43.44
N LEU A 917 -22.71 -24.86 44.00
CA LEU A 917 -22.56 -23.41 44.02
C LEU A 917 -21.97 -23.01 45.36
N ILE A 918 -20.88 -22.25 45.33
CA ILE A 918 -20.02 -21.97 46.49
C ILE A 918 -19.84 -20.46 46.61
N ASP A 919 -20.05 -19.95 47.82
CA ASP A 919 -19.89 -18.54 48.17
C ASP A 919 -18.94 -18.40 49.36
N VAL A 920 -18.01 -17.45 49.30
CA VAL A 920 -17.10 -17.15 50.42
C VAL A 920 -17.80 -16.29 51.46
N ASP A 921 -17.96 -16.83 52.66
CA ASP A 921 -18.74 -16.17 53.71
C ASP A 921 -18.09 -14.86 54.17
N LYS A 922 -18.88 -13.78 54.13
CA LYS A 922 -18.49 -12.45 54.62
C LYS A 922 -17.24 -11.87 53.92
N PHE A 923 -17.00 -12.25 52.67
CA PHE A 923 -15.84 -11.77 51.90
C PHE A 923 -15.75 -10.24 51.83
N LYS A 924 -16.89 -9.55 51.69
CA LYS A 924 -16.93 -8.07 51.77
C LYS A 924 -16.35 -7.52 53.07
N THR A 925 -16.66 -8.13 54.21
CA THR A 925 -16.09 -7.74 55.50
C THR A 925 -14.58 -7.97 55.56
N VAL A 926 -14.07 -9.02 54.89
CA VAL A 926 -12.62 -9.26 54.77
C VAL A 926 -11.96 -8.13 53.98
N ASN A 927 -12.51 -7.75 52.83
CA ASN A 927 -11.98 -6.62 52.04
C ASN A 927 -12.04 -5.30 52.81
N ASP A 928 -13.17 -5.02 53.47
CA ASP A 928 -13.38 -3.78 54.22
C ASP A 928 -12.47 -3.67 55.45
N THR A 929 -12.03 -4.80 56.02
CA THR A 929 -11.20 -4.83 57.24
C THR A 929 -9.71 -4.94 56.96
N TYR A 930 -9.31 -5.74 55.96
CA TYR A 930 -7.92 -6.10 55.70
C TYR A 930 -7.39 -5.61 54.34
N GLY A 931 -8.23 -4.97 53.51
CA GLY A 931 -7.88 -4.48 52.19
C GLY A 931 -8.03 -5.53 51.08
N HIS A 932 -8.13 -5.04 49.84
CA HIS A 932 -8.35 -5.89 48.66
C HIS A 932 -7.19 -6.85 48.37
N ASP A 933 -5.94 -6.48 48.66
CA ASP A 933 -4.78 -7.36 48.46
C ASP A 933 -4.85 -8.61 49.34
N VAL A 934 -5.32 -8.47 50.59
CA VAL A 934 -5.55 -9.61 51.49
C VAL A 934 -6.77 -10.42 51.05
N GLY A 935 -7.81 -9.75 50.56
CA GLY A 935 -8.95 -10.41 49.91
C GLY A 935 -8.54 -11.31 48.75
N ASP A 936 -7.64 -10.83 47.89
CA ASP A 936 -7.11 -11.58 46.76
C ASP A 936 -6.30 -12.81 47.20
N LEU A 937 -5.52 -12.69 48.29
CA LEU A 937 -4.83 -13.83 48.90
C LEU A 937 -5.82 -14.86 49.49
N VAL A 938 -6.91 -14.41 50.10
CA VAL A 938 -7.99 -15.28 50.59
C VAL A 938 -8.66 -16.03 49.43
N LEU A 939 -8.94 -15.36 48.31
CA LEU A 939 -9.51 -16.00 47.12
C LEU A 939 -8.57 -17.03 46.48
N LYS A 940 -7.25 -16.74 46.42
CA LYS A 940 -6.23 -17.70 46.00
C LYS A 940 -6.21 -18.92 46.92
N LYS A 941 -6.34 -18.71 48.24
CA LYS A 941 -6.38 -19.80 49.22
C LYS A 941 -7.63 -20.66 49.07
N VAL A 942 -8.80 -20.04 48.88
CA VAL A 942 -10.06 -20.75 48.59
C VAL A 942 -9.91 -21.60 47.33
N ALA A 943 -9.33 -21.05 46.26
CA ALA A 943 -9.09 -21.80 45.03
C ALA A 943 -8.13 -22.99 45.23
N GLU A 944 -7.06 -22.81 45.99
CA GLU A 944 -6.13 -23.89 46.37
C GLU A 944 -6.85 -25.02 47.13
N VAL A 945 -7.64 -24.65 48.15
CA VAL A 945 -8.40 -25.60 48.98
C VAL A 945 -9.45 -26.35 48.15
N LEU A 946 -10.12 -25.68 47.21
CA LEU A 946 -11.07 -26.32 46.29
C LEU A 946 -10.34 -27.29 45.33
N LYS A 947 -9.21 -26.89 44.73
CA LYS A 947 -8.40 -27.79 43.88
C LYS A 947 -7.92 -29.04 44.63
N TYR A 948 -7.57 -28.89 45.90
CA TYR A 948 -7.13 -30.00 46.74
C TYR A 948 -8.30 -30.91 47.19
N SER A 949 -9.46 -30.30 47.49
CA SER A 949 -10.64 -31.02 48.00
C SER A 949 -11.36 -31.84 46.94
N PHE A 950 -11.24 -31.48 45.66
CA PHE A 950 -11.89 -32.13 44.52
C PHE A 950 -10.91 -32.88 43.60
N ARG A 951 -11.39 -33.81 42.77
CA ARG A 951 -10.53 -34.66 41.94
C ARG A 951 -10.07 -33.89 40.70
N SER A 952 -8.97 -34.29 40.09
CA SER A 952 -8.48 -33.69 38.82
C SER A 952 -9.46 -33.79 37.64
N LYS A 953 -10.44 -34.70 37.71
CA LYS A 953 -11.55 -34.86 36.75
C LYS A 953 -12.80 -34.06 37.08
N ASP A 954 -12.85 -33.45 38.27
CA ASP A 954 -13.93 -32.55 38.67
C ASP A 954 -13.56 -31.14 38.16
N LEU A 955 -14.55 -30.39 37.71
CA LEU A 955 -14.33 -29.08 37.11
C LEU A 955 -14.58 -28.00 38.15
N VAL A 956 -13.56 -27.19 38.44
CA VAL A 956 -13.62 -26.12 39.45
C VAL A 956 -13.49 -24.77 38.73
N PHE A 957 -14.48 -23.91 38.94
CA PHE A 957 -14.62 -22.61 38.30
C PHE A 957 -14.67 -21.49 39.34
N ARG A 958 -14.19 -20.30 38.95
CA ARG A 958 -14.50 -19.04 39.62
C ARG A 958 -15.30 -18.16 38.66
N LEU A 959 -16.52 -17.81 39.06
CA LEU A 959 -17.44 -17.06 38.19
C LEU A 959 -17.24 -15.54 38.29
N GLY A 960 -16.60 -15.07 39.36
CA GLY A 960 -16.30 -13.66 39.63
C GLY A 960 -16.45 -13.34 41.10
N GLY A 961 -15.75 -12.30 41.60
CA GLY A 961 -15.83 -11.91 43.02
C GLY A 961 -15.47 -13.07 43.97
N ASP A 962 -16.41 -13.41 44.83
CA ASP A 962 -16.42 -14.49 45.82
C ASP A 962 -17.21 -15.75 45.41
N GLU A 963 -17.67 -15.82 44.15
CA GLU A 963 -18.48 -16.93 43.65
C GLU A 963 -17.64 -18.02 42.95
N PHE A 964 -17.79 -19.25 43.41
CA PHE A 964 -17.15 -20.44 42.86
C PHE A 964 -18.17 -21.50 42.48
N VAL A 965 -17.84 -22.31 41.49
CA VAL A 965 -18.67 -23.45 41.05
C VAL A 965 -17.82 -24.69 40.93
N VAL A 966 -18.34 -25.82 41.40
CA VAL A 966 -17.73 -27.13 41.19
C VAL A 966 -18.73 -28.06 40.51
N ILE A 967 -18.33 -28.65 39.39
CA ILE A 967 -19.05 -29.76 38.75
C ILE A 967 -18.30 -31.05 39.08
N MET A 968 -18.87 -31.86 39.96
CA MET A 968 -18.33 -33.17 40.28
C MET A 968 -18.80 -34.19 39.25
N THR A 969 -17.86 -34.84 38.57
CA THR A 969 -18.18 -35.74 37.46
C THR A 969 -18.39 -37.18 37.93
N ASN A 970 -19.40 -37.86 37.36
CA ASN A 970 -19.75 -39.25 37.65
C ASN A 970 -20.02 -39.48 39.16
N VAL A 971 -21.01 -38.76 39.70
CA VAL A 971 -21.43 -38.79 41.10
C VAL A 971 -22.96 -38.82 41.17
N SER A 972 -23.50 -39.57 42.12
CA SER A 972 -24.94 -39.72 42.38
C SER A 972 -25.29 -39.34 43.82
N ASN A 973 -26.58 -39.15 44.11
CA ASN A 973 -27.09 -38.75 45.43
C ASN A 973 -26.72 -39.74 46.55
N SER A 974 -26.39 -41.01 46.22
CA SER A 974 -25.87 -41.98 47.21
C SER A 974 -24.53 -41.55 47.84
N MET A 975 -23.82 -40.59 47.23
CA MET A 975 -22.54 -40.04 47.72
C MET A 975 -22.72 -38.75 48.54
N ARG A 976 -23.94 -38.35 48.89
CA ARG A 976 -24.25 -37.11 49.63
C ARG A 976 -23.41 -36.88 50.88
N GLU A 977 -23.19 -37.92 51.69
CA GLU A 977 -22.39 -37.81 52.92
C GLU A 977 -20.90 -37.60 52.63
N GLN A 978 -20.40 -38.12 51.50
CA GLN A 978 -19.00 -37.91 51.09
C GLN A 978 -18.76 -36.50 50.54
N VAL A 979 -19.74 -35.95 49.81
CA VAL A 979 -19.71 -34.56 49.33
C VAL A 979 -19.75 -33.60 50.52
N LYS A 980 -20.63 -33.86 51.49
CA LYS A 980 -20.69 -33.09 52.74
C LYS A 980 -19.38 -33.13 53.52
N ALA A 981 -18.82 -34.32 53.73
CA ALA A 981 -17.53 -34.47 54.43
C ALA A 981 -16.38 -33.71 53.75
N LYS A 982 -16.35 -33.67 52.40
CA LYS A 982 -15.35 -32.89 51.64
C LYS A 982 -15.49 -31.39 51.87
N ILE A 983 -16.72 -30.87 51.87
CA ILE A 983 -16.98 -29.44 52.09
C ILE A 983 -16.68 -29.06 53.55
N ASP A 984 -17.04 -29.90 54.50
CA ASP A 984 -16.72 -29.70 55.92
C ASP A 984 -15.20 -29.68 56.13
N GLN A 985 -14.45 -30.57 55.47
CA GLN A 985 -12.99 -30.58 55.50
C GLN A 985 -12.39 -29.31 54.89
N ALA A 986 -12.92 -28.83 53.76
CA ALA A 986 -12.50 -27.57 53.14
C ALA A 986 -12.74 -26.38 54.09
N ASN A 987 -13.89 -26.34 54.77
CA ASN A 987 -14.20 -25.30 55.76
C ASN A 987 -13.28 -25.34 56.98
N VAL A 988 -12.91 -26.52 57.47
CA VAL A 988 -11.92 -26.65 58.56
C VAL A 988 -10.56 -26.07 58.14
N MET A 989 -10.12 -26.30 56.91
CA MET A 989 -8.86 -25.74 56.38
C MET A 989 -8.90 -24.21 56.26
N LEU A 990 -10.06 -23.64 55.92
CA LEU A 990 -10.23 -22.20 55.73
C LEU A 990 -10.47 -21.43 57.05
N GLN A 991 -11.02 -22.08 58.07
CA GLN A 991 -11.23 -21.49 59.40
C GLN A 991 -9.97 -21.51 60.27
N LYS A 992 -9.00 -22.36 59.95
CA LYS A 992 -7.69 -22.43 60.59
C LYS A 992 -6.59 -22.39 59.53
N PRO A 993 -6.42 -21.26 58.82
CA PRO A 993 -5.35 -21.14 57.84
C PRO A 993 -4.00 -21.22 58.57
N ASN A 994 -3.04 -21.95 58.00
CA ASN A 994 -1.67 -22.06 58.51
C ASN A 994 -0.80 -20.85 58.12
N ASP A 995 -1.35 -19.99 57.28
CA ASP A 995 -0.77 -18.78 56.73
C ASP A 995 -1.58 -17.64 57.39
N ASP A 996 -0.97 -16.55 57.87
CA ASP A 996 -1.57 -15.47 58.72
C ASP A 996 -2.80 -14.71 58.14
N LEU A 997 -3.51 -15.30 57.19
CA LEU A 997 -4.75 -14.86 56.57
C LEU A 997 -5.94 -14.90 57.55
N PRO A 998 -6.92 -14.01 57.37
CA PRO A 998 -8.12 -14.01 58.19
C PRO A 998 -8.93 -15.30 58.00
N PRO A 999 -9.47 -15.89 59.07
CA PRO A 999 -10.26 -17.11 58.98
C PRO A 999 -11.54 -16.87 58.18
N THR A 1000 -11.83 -17.76 57.23
CA THR A 1000 -13.01 -17.68 56.38
C THR A 1000 -13.73 -19.03 56.30
N SER A 1001 -14.91 -19.06 55.69
CA SER A 1001 -15.68 -20.27 55.44
C SER A 1001 -16.43 -20.18 54.12
N LEU A 1002 -16.93 -21.32 53.66
CA LEU A 1002 -17.72 -21.49 52.46
C LEU A 1002 -19.14 -21.90 52.84
N SER A 1003 -20.11 -21.24 52.22
CA SER A 1003 -21.48 -21.70 52.14
C SER A 1003 -21.68 -22.37 50.78
N VAL A 1004 -22.21 -23.60 50.78
CA VAL A 1004 -22.33 -24.41 49.56
C VAL A 1004 -23.75 -24.94 49.37
N GLY A 1005 -24.31 -24.72 48.19
CA GLY A 1005 -25.54 -25.37 47.72
C GLY A 1005 -25.21 -26.50 46.75
N VAL A 1006 -25.76 -27.68 46.97
CA VAL A 1006 -25.48 -28.88 46.17
C VAL A 1006 -26.76 -29.41 45.53
N ALA A 1007 -26.72 -29.70 44.23
CA ALA A 1007 -27.76 -30.44 43.53
C ALA A 1007 -27.16 -31.61 42.73
N PHE A 1008 -27.79 -32.79 42.83
CA PHE A 1008 -27.38 -33.99 42.10
C PHE A 1008 -28.19 -34.17 40.81
N GLY A 1009 -27.56 -34.73 39.79
CA GLY A 1009 -28.19 -35.07 38.51
C GLY A 1009 -29.34 -36.08 38.63
N ASP A 1010 -29.24 -37.02 39.58
CA ASP A 1010 -30.22 -38.08 39.85
C ASP A 1010 -31.26 -37.69 40.93
N ARG A 1011 -31.54 -36.39 41.05
CA ARG A 1011 -32.59 -35.83 41.94
C ARG A 1011 -34.00 -36.25 41.51
N GLU A 1012 -34.98 -36.10 42.41
CA GLU A 1012 -36.37 -36.54 42.20
C GLU A 1012 -37.04 -35.88 40.98
N ASN A 1013 -36.63 -34.67 40.60
CA ASN A 1013 -37.07 -33.97 39.38
C ASN A 1013 -35.89 -33.72 38.42
N PRO A 1014 -35.51 -34.70 37.59
CA PRO A 1014 -34.34 -34.57 36.71
C PRO A 1014 -34.52 -33.53 35.59
N ASP A 1015 -35.75 -33.23 35.19
CA ASP A 1015 -36.10 -32.25 34.13
C ASP A 1015 -36.10 -30.78 34.62
N GLY A 1016 -35.92 -30.53 35.92
CA GLY A 1016 -35.83 -29.19 36.49
C GLY A 1016 -34.49 -28.49 36.19
N ASP A 1017 -34.39 -27.19 36.46
CA ASP A 1017 -33.12 -26.47 36.36
C ASP A 1017 -32.21 -26.78 37.58
N ILE A 1018 -31.20 -27.63 37.36
CA ILE A 1018 -30.25 -28.05 38.40
C ILE A 1018 -29.49 -26.86 39.02
N PHE A 1019 -29.29 -25.78 38.28
CA PHE A 1019 -28.65 -24.56 38.80
C PHE A 1019 -29.55 -23.89 39.82
N LYS A 1020 -30.84 -23.76 39.50
CA LYS A 1020 -31.86 -23.20 40.40
C LYS A 1020 -32.03 -24.03 41.68
N ASP A 1021 -31.93 -25.34 41.58
CA ASP A 1021 -31.99 -26.26 42.72
C ASP A 1021 -30.76 -26.07 43.64
N ALA A 1022 -29.55 -26.00 43.07
CA ALA A 1022 -28.33 -25.73 43.81
C ALA A 1022 -28.32 -24.32 44.45
N ASP A 1023 -28.84 -23.32 43.75
CA ASP A 1023 -28.97 -21.94 44.25
C ASP A 1023 -29.97 -21.86 45.42
N THR A 1024 -31.10 -22.56 45.32
CA THR A 1024 -32.07 -22.67 46.42
C THR A 1024 -31.44 -23.31 47.66
N ALA A 1025 -30.61 -24.34 47.47
CA ALA A 1025 -29.87 -24.95 48.58
C ALA A 1025 -28.82 -24.00 49.17
N LEU A 1026 -28.08 -23.27 48.33
CA LEU A 1026 -27.10 -22.27 48.79
C LEU A 1026 -27.78 -21.17 49.61
N TYR A 1027 -28.92 -20.68 49.16
CA TYR A 1027 -29.74 -19.69 49.88
C TYR A 1027 -30.13 -20.19 51.27
N ARG A 1028 -30.63 -21.43 51.38
CA ARG A 1028 -30.96 -22.07 52.68
C ARG A 1028 -29.74 -22.20 53.59
N MET A 1029 -28.55 -22.48 53.04
CA MET A 1029 -27.31 -22.53 53.82
C MET A 1029 -26.94 -21.15 54.36
N LYS A 1030 -27.13 -20.08 53.57
CA LYS A 1030 -26.86 -18.71 53.99
C LYS A 1030 -27.82 -18.23 55.10
N GLU A 1031 -29.08 -18.66 55.08
CA GLU A 1031 -30.06 -18.38 56.15
C GLU A 1031 -29.83 -19.23 57.42
N GLY A 1032 -29.35 -20.47 57.26
CA GLY A 1032 -29.18 -21.45 58.34
C GLY A 1032 -27.94 -21.26 59.23
N GLY A 1033 -27.20 -20.16 59.10
CA GLY A 1033 -26.04 -19.85 59.93
C GLY A 1033 -24.68 -19.82 59.21
N ARG A 1034 -24.65 -20.10 57.88
CA ARG A 1034 -23.44 -20.14 57.03
C ARG A 1034 -22.42 -21.22 57.45
N CYS A 1035 -21.31 -21.34 56.73
CA CYS A 1035 -20.27 -22.35 56.97
C CYS A 1035 -20.77 -23.81 56.90
N GLY A 1036 -20.96 -24.33 55.70
CA GLY A 1036 -21.36 -25.72 55.50
C GLY A 1036 -21.98 -25.94 54.12
N CYS A 1037 -22.67 -27.06 53.96
CA CYS A 1037 -23.46 -27.32 52.77
C CYS A 1037 -24.90 -27.72 53.05
N VAL A 1038 -25.80 -27.30 52.16
CA VAL A 1038 -27.15 -27.83 52.04
C VAL A 1038 -27.27 -28.55 50.70
N ILE A 1039 -27.91 -29.71 50.71
CA ILE A 1039 -28.19 -30.52 49.53
C ILE A 1039 -29.69 -30.36 49.25
N TYR A 1040 -30.04 -30.00 48.01
CA TYR A 1040 -31.42 -29.77 47.59
C TYR A 1040 -32.27 -31.04 47.66
#